data_AF-A0AAV2HSY2-F1
#
_entry.id   AF-A0AAV2HSY2-F1
#
_cell.length_a   1.000
_cell.length_b   1.000
_cell.length_c   1.000
_cell.angle_alpha   90.00
_cell.angle_beta   90.00
_cell.angle_gamma   90.00
#
_symmetry.space_group_name_H-M   'P 1'
#
loop_
_entity.id
_entity.type
_entity.pdbx_description
1 polymer ?
#
loop_
_entity_poly.entity_id
_entity_poly.type
_entity_poly.pdbx_seq_one_letter_code
_entity_poly.pdbx_strand_id
1 'polypeptide(L)'
;MTATIEEETSPIIAVKELLTTKNDGSIGAQWEGCQKNPGHRNLVSWLMFQSDPRKYLLDAHLSDDEVTTGYIKAAGELTVMLRMSYASPDRTKIYSSLYEFRGHAHNFFGSGLVVYDVEETENKCRCSKCYTSIVKPSAWKVFVATATHVVLDGREAEKLIAELYYHDFNDRRSVKKLYGIGISERSILGDCCVVECCTCDRLIAEEIRKFLKIQNELFPKLPKISKSSTVIISHPHGMPKYISFGECVGKDFKNSQLFHLSAWKYKTATCPGSSGAPALCMSDQFMARGLRFLVTNLHLHSGAGHSGNFSSISCQPSLHRKSSSGSIKETQASLPSTDLKTKKNLFPQSALAGRRIHPKGYFPKCEKHPRHEKFIPVRTLVVGDLPEKYRNDDVLNFIKTVSDLTCLIRVKCRSVNRPAVYPGSNKPYPLSGDNTAGHHFGTGYLLFNCGQNISDMKYCPCHLCEQLKTPNKEFCIVYIRTANTVVFDNVEAQRSVMTFETGSFGGHNMNGVRVISNNIDQDWSIIQCVTHKVELCQKFNSLRESLHKLDKIIRLKYNNEEHKLSIVVSHPHGCKDKQVTFGEFTGKQWGECNEDIYLENYTYSTPTCSGSSGAPVVMLGEGVPRINEHYITCHIHSDALEDYNKSGYVIDSLL
;
A
#
# COMPACT_ATOMS: atom_id res chain seq x y z
N MET A 1 -38.79 -44.41 48.48
CA MET A 1 -38.65 -44.89 47.10
C MET A 1 -38.14 -43.74 46.27
N THR A 2 -36.83 -43.74 46.01
CA THR A 2 -36.09 -42.77 45.19
C THR A 2 -36.12 -43.22 43.74
N ALA A 3 -36.62 -42.39 42.84
CA ALA A 3 -36.45 -42.54 41.39
C ALA A 3 -35.41 -41.53 40.93
N THR A 4 -34.31 -42.05 40.40
CA THR A 4 -33.17 -41.33 39.82
C THR A 4 -33.54 -40.75 38.46
N ILE A 5 -33.17 -39.50 38.23
CA ILE A 5 -33.21 -38.81 36.94
C ILE A 5 -31.91 -39.16 36.20
N GLU A 6 -32.01 -39.73 35.01
CA GLU A 6 -30.88 -39.96 34.10
C GLU A 6 -30.50 -38.65 33.41
N GLU A 7 -29.21 -38.31 33.46
CA GLU A 7 -28.60 -37.19 32.73
C GLU A 7 -28.48 -37.55 31.24
N GLU A 8 -29.06 -36.70 30.38
CA GLU A 8 -28.85 -36.76 28.93
C GLU A 8 -27.36 -36.47 28.61
N THR A 9 -26.72 -37.44 27.96
CA THR A 9 -25.33 -37.34 27.53
C THR A 9 -25.19 -36.46 26.29
N SER A 10 -24.27 -35.51 26.39
CA SER A 10 -23.88 -34.53 25.36
C SER A 10 -23.40 -35.18 24.04
N PRO A 11 -23.62 -34.56 22.85
CA PRO A 11 -23.22 -35.06 21.52
C PRO A 11 -21.71 -35.25 21.28
N ILE A 12 -20.87 -35.14 22.31
CA ILE A 12 -19.42 -35.30 22.28
C ILE A 12 -19.00 -36.77 22.04
N ILE A 13 -19.86 -37.75 22.34
CA ILE A 13 -19.51 -39.17 22.24
C ILE A 13 -19.47 -39.68 20.78
N ALA A 14 -20.33 -39.15 19.89
CA ALA A 14 -20.42 -39.63 18.51
C ALA A 14 -19.21 -39.27 17.62
N VAL A 15 -18.43 -38.24 17.97
CA VAL A 15 -17.23 -37.83 17.19
C VAL A 15 -16.03 -38.70 17.54
N LYS A 16 -15.96 -39.25 18.76
CA LYS A 16 -14.89 -40.18 19.14
C LYS A 16 -14.99 -41.50 18.37
N GLU A 17 -16.19 -42.04 18.19
CA GLU A 17 -16.38 -43.34 17.53
C GLU A 17 -16.08 -43.34 16.02
N LEU A 18 -16.30 -42.22 15.31
CA LEU A 18 -15.97 -42.11 13.89
C LEU A 18 -14.45 -42.00 13.62
N LEU A 19 -13.68 -41.49 14.58
CA LEU A 19 -12.22 -41.40 14.47
C LEU A 19 -11.49 -42.65 14.97
N THR A 20 -12.11 -43.45 15.84
CA THR A 20 -11.49 -44.69 16.36
C THR A 20 -11.82 -45.94 15.55
N THR A 21 -12.86 -45.94 14.70
CA THR A 21 -13.33 -47.17 14.03
C THR A 21 -12.76 -47.42 12.63
N LYS A 22 -11.90 -46.53 12.10
CA LYS A 22 -11.05 -46.84 10.95
C LYS A 22 -9.61 -46.42 11.23
N ASN A 23 -8.87 -47.33 11.87
CA ASN A 23 -7.42 -47.36 11.87
C ASN A 23 -6.90 -47.57 10.43
N ASP A 24 -6.94 -46.52 9.62
CA ASP A 24 -5.89 -46.34 8.62
C ASP A 24 -4.77 -45.58 9.35
N GLY A 25 -3.79 -46.32 9.87
CA GLY A 25 -2.70 -45.82 10.73
C GLY A 25 -1.86 -44.70 10.10
N SER A 26 -2.15 -44.30 8.86
CA SER A 26 -1.51 -43.18 8.14
C SER A 26 -2.04 -41.79 8.54
N ILE A 27 -3.33 -41.65 8.92
CA ILE A 27 -3.92 -40.33 9.25
C ILE A 27 -3.51 -39.89 10.65
N GLY A 28 -3.55 -40.80 11.63
CA GLY A 28 -3.17 -40.52 13.02
C GLY A 28 -1.72 -40.04 13.14
N ALA A 29 -0.79 -40.70 12.45
CA ALA A 29 0.64 -40.40 12.52
C ALA A 29 1.00 -38.97 12.06
N GLN A 30 0.30 -38.42 11.06
CA GLN A 30 0.55 -37.04 10.61
C GLN A 30 -0.01 -35.99 11.58
N TRP A 31 -1.02 -36.35 12.38
CA TRP A 31 -1.67 -35.46 13.35
C TRP A 31 -0.99 -35.52 14.72
N GLU A 32 -0.48 -36.68 15.10
CA GLU A 32 0.18 -36.95 16.39
C GLU A 32 1.41 -36.07 16.62
N GLY A 33 2.08 -35.62 15.55
CA GLY A 33 3.22 -34.70 15.64
C GLY A 33 2.85 -33.21 15.80
N CYS A 34 1.57 -32.85 15.69
CA CYS A 34 1.16 -31.44 15.73
C CYS A 34 1.05 -30.90 17.16
N GLN A 35 2.00 -30.04 17.55
CA GLN A 35 1.99 -29.41 18.88
C GLN A 35 0.98 -28.26 19.01
N LYS A 36 0.64 -27.58 17.91
CA LYS A 36 -0.20 -26.37 17.93
C LYS A 36 -1.69 -26.67 18.16
N ASN A 37 -2.17 -27.79 17.64
CA ASN A 37 -3.55 -28.23 17.79
C ASN A 37 -3.60 -29.77 17.89
N PRO A 38 -3.22 -30.35 19.05
CA PRO A 38 -3.09 -31.79 19.20
C PRO A 38 -4.40 -32.53 18.90
N GLY A 39 -4.35 -33.48 17.95
CA GLY A 39 -5.50 -34.26 17.50
C GLY A 39 -6.56 -33.46 16.74
N HIS A 40 -6.28 -32.19 16.41
CA HIS A 40 -7.07 -31.23 15.64
C HIS A 40 -8.60 -31.33 15.77
N ARG A 41 -9.09 -31.51 17.01
CA ARG A 41 -10.50 -31.81 17.32
C ARG A 41 -11.51 -30.78 16.83
N ASN A 42 -11.06 -29.56 16.59
CA ASN A 42 -11.88 -28.44 16.14
C ASN A 42 -11.84 -28.22 14.62
N LEU A 43 -11.22 -29.13 13.86
CA LEU A 43 -11.26 -29.11 12.41
C LEU A 43 -12.40 -29.98 11.91
N VAL A 44 -13.29 -29.39 11.12
CA VAL A 44 -14.40 -30.07 10.47
C VAL A 44 -13.98 -30.43 9.04
N SER A 45 -14.15 -31.70 8.66
CA SER A 45 -13.91 -32.11 7.26
C SER A 45 -14.74 -31.26 6.31
N TRP A 46 -14.14 -30.83 5.21
CA TRP A 46 -14.86 -30.04 4.20
C TRP A 46 -16.11 -30.75 3.68
N LEU A 47 -16.06 -32.08 3.51
CA LEU A 47 -17.21 -32.87 3.08
C LEU A 47 -18.34 -32.86 4.11
N MET A 48 -18.01 -32.94 5.40
CA MET A 48 -19.01 -32.88 6.47
C MET A 48 -19.68 -31.49 6.51
N PHE A 49 -18.90 -30.43 6.35
CA PHE A 49 -19.44 -29.08 6.23
C PHE A 49 -20.32 -28.92 4.98
N GLN A 50 -19.91 -29.48 3.84
CA GLN A 50 -20.71 -29.42 2.61
C GLN A 50 -22.05 -30.16 2.75
N SER A 51 -22.09 -31.27 3.49
CA SER A 51 -23.31 -32.04 3.72
C SER A 51 -24.33 -31.36 4.62
N ASP A 52 -23.87 -30.59 5.61
CA ASP A 52 -24.74 -29.90 6.58
C ASP A 52 -24.08 -28.59 7.06
N PRO A 53 -24.03 -27.54 6.21
CA PRO A 53 -23.38 -26.29 6.58
C PRO A 53 -24.12 -25.58 7.72
N ARG A 54 -25.45 -25.70 7.76
CA ARG A 54 -26.33 -25.09 8.75
C ARG A 54 -25.89 -25.41 10.17
N LYS A 55 -25.66 -26.68 10.46
CA LYS A 55 -25.19 -27.15 11.78
C LYS A 55 -23.96 -26.37 12.25
N TYR A 56 -22.93 -26.28 11.42
CA TYR A 56 -21.66 -25.66 11.81
C TYR A 56 -21.71 -24.13 11.81
N LEU A 57 -22.52 -23.51 10.94
CA LEU A 57 -22.70 -22.06 10.93
C LEU A 57 -23.41 -21.56 12.18
N LEU A 58 -24.47 -22.25 12.61
CA LEU A 58 -25.20 -21.90 13.82
C LEU A 58 -24.33 -22.04 15.08
N ASP A 59 -23.57 -23.12 15.17
CA ASP A 59 -22.60 -23.34 16.26
C ASP A 59 -21.53 -22.23 16.31
N ALA A 60 -21.20 -21.64 15.15
CA ALA A 60 -20.25 -20.53 15.01
C ALA A 60 -20.88 -19.13 15.14
N HIS A 61 -22.17 -19.04 15.48
CA HIS A 61 -22.95 -17.80 15.51
C HIS A 61 -22.94 -17.02 14.19
N LEU A 62 -22.83 -17.74 13.08
CA LEU A 62 -22.95 -17.20 11.73
C LEU A 62 -24.38 -17.35 11.24
N SER A 63 -24.77 -16.46 10.35
CA SER A 63 -26.07 -16.55 9.69
C SER A 63 -26.09 -17.78 8.78
N ASP A 64 -27.11 -18.63 8.97
CA ASP A 64 -27.41 -19.77 8.12
C ASP A 64 -28.27 -19.32 6.93
N ASP A 65 -27.74 -18.38 6.16
CA ASP A 65 -28.36 -17.89 4.95
C ASP A 65 -27.56 -18.32 3.72
N GLU A 66 -28.21 -18.26 2.56
CA GLU A 66 -27.64 -18.67 1.28
C GLU A 66 -26.41 -17.82 0.90
N VAL A 67 -26.37 -16.55 1.27
CA VAL A 67 -25.24 -15.64 0.98
C VAL A 67 -24.02 -16.05 1.78
N THR A 68 -24.16 -16.21 3.10
CA THR A 68 -23.06 -16.61 3.99
C THR A 68 -22.54 -18.00 3.60
N THR A 69 -23.45 -18.96 3.41
CA THR A 69 -23.09 -20.32 3.00
C THR A 69 -22.44 -20.35 1.62
N GLY A 70 -23.00 -19.63 0.65
CA GLY A 70 -22.48 -19.56 -0.71
C GLY A 70 -21.10 -18.92 -0.78
N TYR A 71 -20.87 -17.87 0.00
CA TYR A 71 -19.57 -17.20 0.09
C TYR A 71 -18.49 -18.12 0.66
N ILE A 72 -18.78 -18.81 1.78
CA ILE A 72 -17.84 -19.76 2.40
C ILE A 72 -17.56 -20.93 1.47
N LYS A 73 -18.59 -21.49 0.80
CA LYS A 73 -18.42 -22.56 -0.19
C LYS A 73 -17.52 -22.10 -1.34
N ALA A 74 -17.76 -20.92 -1.92
CA ALA A 74 -16.92 -20.39 -2.99
C ALA A 74 -15.47 -20.18 -2.55
N ALA A 75 -15.24 -19.62 -1.35
CA ALA A 75 -13.91 -19.48 -0.78
C ALA A 75 -13.22 -20.84 -0.57
N GLY A 76 -13.97 -21.87 -0.16
CA GLY A 76 -13.43 -23.21 -0.02
C GLY A 76 -13.09 -23.86 -1.34
N GLU A 77 -13.86 -23.65 -2.41
CA GLU A 77 -13.51 -24.14 -3.74
C GLU A 77 -12.28 -23.44 -4.35
N LEU A 78 -12.04 -22.19 -3.98
CA LEU A 78 -10.83 -21.42 -4.34
C LEU A 78 -9.62 -21.71 -3.44
N THR A 79 -9.81 -22.42 -2.33
CA THR A 79 -8.72 -22.79 -1.41
C THR A 79 -7.93 -23.98 -1.97
N VAL A 80 -6.62 -23.81 -2.06
CA VAL A 80 -5.68 -24.80 -2.61
C VAL A 80 -4.74 -25.34 -1.55
N MET A 81 -4.34 -26.60 -1.73
CA MET A 81 -3.17 -27.16 -1.05
C MET A 81 -1.91 -26.80 -1.81
N LEU A 82 -0.90 -26.28 -1.14
CA LEU A 82 0.40 -26.02 -1.74
C LEU A 82 1.36 -27.15 -1.39
N ARG A 83 1.93 -27.77 -2.42
CA ARG A 83 3.00 -28.75 -2.29
C ARG A 83 4.28 -28.17 -2.87
N MET A 84 5.30 -28.09 -2.04
CA MET A 84 6.61 -27.57 -2.41
C MET A 84 7.63 -28.69 -2.31
N SER A 85 8.62 -28.67 -3.20
CA SER A 85 9.67 -29.70 -3.29
C SER A 85 11.08 -29.14 -3.13
N TYR A 86 11.20 -27.85 -2.80
CA TYR A 86 12.46 -27.14 -2.69
C TYR A 86 12.36 -26.01 -1.67
N ALA A 87 13.39 -25.88 -0.83
CA ALA A 87 13.53 -24.76 0.08
C ALA A 87 14.65 -23.83 -0.41
N SER A 88 14.36 -22.55 -0.55
CA SER A 88 15.29 -21.55 -1.06
C SER A 88 16.52 -21.39 -0.16
N PRO A 89 17.73 -21.21 -0.73
CA PRO A 89 18.94 -20.83 0.02
C PRO A 89 18.75 -19.56 0.86
N ASP A 90 17.84 -18.68 0.46
CA ASP A 90 17.61 -17.37 1.08
C ASP A 90 16.66 -17.44 2.28
N ARG A 91 16.14 -18.63 2.63
CA ARG A 91 15.37 -18.80 3.86
C ARG A 91 16.21 -18.36 5.07
N THR A 92 15.62 -17.53 5.92
CA THR A 92 16.24 -17.07 7.16
C THR A 92 15.70 -17.86 8.36
N LYS A 93 16.43 -17.87 9.47
CA LYS A 93 16.00 -18.53 10.72
C LYS A 93 14.70 -17.97 11.28
N ILE A 94 14.28 -16.79 10.84
CA ILE A 94 13.09 -16.08 11.33
C ILE A 94 11.81 -16.82 10.94
N TYR A 95 11.80 -17.54 9.80
CA TYR A 95 10.54 -17.91 9.15
C TYR A 95 10.14 -19.38 9.18
N SER A 96 10.93 -20.34 9.67
CA SER A 96 10.45 -21.73 9.83
C SER A 96 11.52 -22.73 10.26
N SER A 97 11.04 -23.90 10.66
CA SER A 97 11.71 -25.20 10.60
C SER A 97 12.33 -25.55 9.22
N LEU A 98 12.03 -24.79 8.16
CA LEU A 98 12.56 -25.04 6.81
C LEU A 98 13.96 -24.46 6.58
N TYR A 99 14.47 -23.65 7.51
CA TYR A 99 15.80 -23.06 7.44
C TYR A 99 16.92 -24.11 7.27
N GLU A 100 16.75 -25.28 7.89
CA GLU A 100 17.71 -26.38 7.82
C GLU A 100 17.78 -27.02 6.43
N PHE A 101 16.70 -26.90 5.64
CA PHE A 101 16.61 -27.46 4.29
C PHE A 101 16.97 -26.47 3.17
N ARG A 102 17.42 -25.25 3.52
CA ARG A 102 17.76 -24.21 2.53
C ARG A 102 18.72 -24.73 1.46
N GLY A 103 18.40 -24.48 0.20
CA GLY A 103 19.14 -24.93 -0.96
C GLY A 103 18.94 -26.40 -1.35
N HIS A 104 18.13 -27.16 -0.60
CA HIS A 104 17.93 -28.59 -0.82
C HIS A 104 16.48 -28.91 -1.24
N ALA A 105 16.32 -30.07 -1.87
CA ALA A 105 15.01 -30.64 -2.12
C ALA A 105 14.40 -31.10 -0.79
N HIS A 106 13.22 -30.57 -0.46
CA HIS A 106 12.48 -30.94 0.73
C HIS A 106 10.99 -30.77 0.45
N ASN A 107 10.20 -31.79 0.82
CA ASN A 107 8.76 -31.74 0.64
C ASN A 107 8.11 -31.10 1.84
N PHE A 108 7.38 -30.02 1.61
CA PHE A 108 6.58 -29.37 2.64
C PHE A 108 5.30 -28.78 2.05
N PHE A 109 4.37 -28.49 2.96
CA PHE A 109 3.00 -28.20 2.61
C PHE A 109 2.53 -26.89 3.24
N GLY A 110 1.61 -26.23 2.55
CA GLY A 110 0.87 -25.09 3.05
C GLY A 110 -0.50 -24.99 2.39
N SER A 111 -1.18 -23.89 2.65
CA SER A 111 -2.47 -23.56 2.05
C SER A 111 -2.34 -22.27 1.24
N GLY A 112 -3.27 -22.04 0.33
CA GLY A 112 -3.39 -20.78 -0.42
C GLY A 112 -4.82 -20.53 -0.85
N LEU A 113 -5.10 -19.33 -1.35
CA LEU A 113 -6.38 -18.97 -1.97
C LEU A 113 -6.13 -18.42 -3.37
N VAL A 114 -6.98 -18.76 -4.34
CA VAL A 114 -7.02 -18.08 -5.63
C VAL A 114 -7.69 -16.69 -5.50
N VAL A 115 -7.04 -15.62 -5.94
CA VAL A 115 -7.44 -14.23 -5.59
C VAL A 115 -7.78 -13.29 -6.75
N TYR A 116 -7.28 -13.57 -7.96
CA TYR A 116 -7.51 -12.73 -9.14
C TYR A 116 -8.20 -13.51 -10.24
N ASP A 117 -8.77 -12.78 -11.20
CA ASP A 117 -9.33 -13.39 -12.41
C ASP A 117 -8.25 -14.18 -13.16
N VAL A 118 -8.69 -15.17 -13.91
CA VAL A 118 -7.85 -16.07 -14.66
C VAL A 118 -7.49 -15.42 -15.99
N GLU A 119 -6.21 -15.26 -16.26
CA GLU A 119 -5.73 -14.59 -17.47
C GLU A 119 -5.23 -15.61 -18.49
N GLU A 120 -5.47 -15.39 -19.78
CA GLU A 120 -4.72 -16.12 -20.80
C GLU A 120 -3.26 -15.68 -20.79
N THR A 121 -2.35 -16.62 -21.00
CA THR A 121 -0.92 -16.33 -20.97
C THR A 121 -0.18 -17.04 -22.10
N GLU A 122 0.82 -16.35 -22.64
CA GLU A 122 1.81 -16.93 -23.56
C GLU A 122 2.80 -17.86 -22.83
N ASN A 123 2.81 -17.82 -21.50
CA ASN A 123 3.65 -18.69 -20.70
C ASN A 123 3.26 -20.15 -20.92
N LYS A 124 4.28 -21.00 -21.04
CA LYS A 124 4.10 -22.41 -21.32
C LYS A 124 3.67 -23.13 -20.04
N CYS A 125 2.57 -23.89 -20.13
CA CYS A 125 2.17 -24.77 -19.02
C CYS A 125 3.29 -25.77 -18.72
N ARG A 126 3.65 -25.90 -17.44
CA ARG A 126 4.72 -26.80 -16.98
C ARG A 126 4.24 -28.21 -16.63
N CYS A 127 3.00 -28.56 -16.96
CA CYS A 127 2.51 -29.92 -16.72
C CYS A 127 3.29 -30.94 -17.55
N SER A 128 3.40 -32.18 -17.07
CA SER A 128 4.18 -33.23 -17.75
C SER A 128 3.77 -33.43 -19.21
N LYS A 129 2.48 -33.32 -19.52
CA LYS A 129 1.93 -33.42 -20.89
C LYS A 129 2.38 -32.28 -21.79
N CYS A 130 2.37 -31.04 -21.29
CA CYS A 130 2.75 -29.87 -22.07
C CYS A 130 4.27 -29.73 -22.21
N TYR A 131 5.02 -30.19 -21.21
CA TYR A 131 6.47 -30.14 -21.22
C TYR A 131 7.07 -30.95 -22.38
N THR A 132 6.47 -32.10 -22.71
CA THR A 132 6.93 -32.98 -23.80
C THR A 132 6.25 -32.72 -25.14
N SER A 133 5.23 -31.84 -25.19
CA SER A 133 4.46 -31.59 -26.42
C SER A 133 5.17 -30.61 -27.35
N ILE A 134 5.21 -30.94 -28.64
CA ILE A 134 5.71 -30.06 -29.71
C ILE A 134 4.75 -28.87 -29.89
N VAL A 135 3.44 -29.14 -29.86
CA VAL A 135 2.38 -28.12 -29.94
C VAL A 135 2.04 -27.65 -28.54
N LYS A 136 2.15 -26.35 -28.30
CA LYS A 136 1.91 -25.76 -26.98
C LYS A 136 0.46 -25.29 -26.91
N PRO A 137 -0.39 -25.92 -26.08
CA PRO A 137 -1.75 -25.44 -25.93
C PRO A 137 -1.75 -24.07 -25.26
N SER A 138 -2.84 -23.33 -25.45
CA SER A 138 -3.12 -22.14 -24.65
C SER A 138 -3.03 -22.47 -23.16
N ALA A 139 -2.49 -21.54 -22.39
CA ALA A 139 -2.39 -21.66 -20.95
C ALA A 139 -3.10 -20.49 -20.28
N TRP A 140 -3.55 -20.74 -19.06
CA TRP A 140 -4.18 -19.77 -18.21
C TRP A 140 -3.34 -19.55 -16.96
N LYS A 141 -3.04 -18.30 -16.66
CA LYS A 141 -2.39 -17.85 -15.44
C LYS A 141 -3.43 -17.72 -14.34
N VAL A 142 -3.13 -18.30 -13.18
CA VAL A 142 -3.95 -18.30 -11.98
C VAL A 142 -3.10 -17.77 -10.84
N PHE A 143 -3.63 -16.83 -10.06
CA PHE A 143 -2.88 -16.19 -8.99
C PHE A 143 -3.31 -16.73 -7.64
N VAL A 144 -2.35 -17.25 -6.87
CA VAL A 144 -2.59 -17.88 -5.58
C VAL A 144 -1.91 -17.08 -4.47
N ALA A 145 -2.68 -16.49 -3.58
CA ALA A 145 -2.17 -15.84 -2.39
C ALA A 145 -1.88 -16.87 -1.29
N THR A 146 -0.74 -16.74 -0.63
CA THR A 146 -0.29 -17.57 0.50
C THR A 146 0.63 -16.76 1.40
N ALA A 147 1.11 -17.34 2.51
CA ALA A 147 2.06 -16.67 3.37
C ALA A 147 3.48 -16.71 2.77
N THR A 148 4.30 -15.67 2.99
CA THR A 148 5.67 -15.63 2.46
C THR A 148 6.56 -16.70 3.09
N HIS A 149 6.31 -17.07 4.34
CA HIS A 149 7.03 -18.17 4.95
C HIS A 149 6.63 -19.53 4.37
N VAL A 150 5.46 -19.64 3.73
CA VAL A 150 5.09 -20.80 2.92
C VAL A 150 5.91 -20.73 1.64
N VAL A 151 5.74 -19.70 0.79
CA VAL A 151 6.51 -19.53 -0.46
C VAL A 151 7.36 -18.28 -0.39
N LEU A 152 8.69 -18.45 -0.28
CA LEU A 152 9.61 -17.34 -0.05
C LEU A 152 9.92 -16.57 -1.33
N ASP A 153 10.24 -17.24 -2.43
CA ASP A 153 10.77 -16.60 -3.63
C ASP A 153 10.41 -17.35 -4.92
N GLY A 154 10.83 -16.78 -6.06
CA GLY A 154 10.57 -17.35 -7.37
C GLY A 154 11.11 -18.78 -7.55
N ARG A 155 12.21 -19.15 -6.90
CA ARG A 155 12.79 -20.50 -7.01
C ARG A 155 11.88 -21.54 -6.36
N GLU A 156 11.29 -21.21 -5.23
CA GLU A 156 10.30 -22.08 -4.59
C GLU A 156 9.00 -22.11 -5.37
N ALA A 157 8.52 -20.96 -5.84
CA ALA A 157 7.32 -20.85 -6.66
C ALA A 157 7.41 -21.71 -7.94
N GLU A 158 8.57 -21.74 -8.60
CA GLU A 158 8.77 -22.58 -9.79
C GLU A 158 8.75 -24.09 -9.52
N LYS A 159 8.91 -24.50 -8.26
CA LYS A 159 8.88 -25.89 -7.79
C LYS A 159 7.59 -26.24 -7.05
N LEU A 160 6.63 -25.32 -7.04
CA LEU A 160 5.35 -25.45 -6.38
C LEU A 160 4.31 -26.11 -7.29
N ILE A 161 3.52 -27.00 -6.69
CA ILE A 161 2.29 -27.53 -7.27
C ILE A 161 1.15 -27.13 -6.33
N ALA A 162 0.18 -26.37 -6.85
CA ALA A 162 -1.06 -26.09 -6.13
C ALA A 162 -2.12 -27.11 -6.54
N GLU A 163 -2.75 -27.75 -5.56
CA GLU A 163 -3.77 -28.78 -5.76
C GLU A 163 -5.15 -28.25 -5.33
N LEU A 164 -6.07 -28.23 -6.29
CA LEU A 164 -7.48 -27.88 -6.13
C LEU A 164 -8.31 -29.13 -5.84
N TYR A 165 -9.45 -28.95 -5.18
CA TYR A 165 -10.48 -29.97 -4.95
C TYR A 165 -10.04 -31.24 -4.21
N TYR A 166 -9.02 -31.13 -3.37
CA TYR A 166 -8.59 -32.23 -2.50
C TYR A 166 -9.49 -32.32 -1.26
N HIS A 167 -10.66 -32.94 -1.39
CA HIS A 167 -11.68 -33.00 -0.34
C HIS A 167 -11.71 -34.31 0.45
N ASP A 168 -11.24 -35.42 -0.15
CA ASP A 168 -11.23 -36.75 0.46
C ASP A 168 -9.82 -37.34 0.41
N PHE A 169 -9.38 -37.96 1.51
CA PHE A 169 -8.11 -38.67 1.57
C PHE A 169 -8.10 -39.88 0.62
N ASN A 170 -9.25 -40.55 0.52
CA ASN A 170 -9.41 -41.79 -0.24
C ASN A 170 -9.70 -41.55 -1.73
N ASP A 171 -10.10 -40.33 -2.11
CA ASP A 171 -10.37 -39.99 -3.50
C ASP A 171 -9.59 -38.76 -3.95
N ARG A 172 -8.55 -39.02 -4.74
CA ARG A 172 -7.73 -37.98 -5.38
C ARG A 172 -8.01 -37.82 -6.87
N ARG A 173 -9.02 -38.50 -7.43
CA ARG A 173 -9.34 -38.44 -8.87
C ARG A 173 -9.86 -37.07 -9.30
N SER A 174 -10.56 -36.38 -8.39
CA SER A 174 -11.05 -35.02 -8.59
C SER A 174 -9.94 -33.96 -8.48
N VAL A 175 -8.78 -34.29 -7.92
CA VAL A 175 -7.72 -33.31 -7.64
C VAL A 175 -7.16 -32.74 -8.93
N LYS A 176 -7.26 -31.42 -9.06
CA LYS A 176 -6.73 -30.67 -10.20
C LYS A 176 -5.44 -29.96 -9.79
N LYS A 177 -4.53 -29.75 -10.73
CA LYS A 177 -3.19 -29.21 -10.47
C LYS A 177 -2.95 -27.92 -11.22
N LEU A 178 -2.42 -26.93 -10.51
CA LEU A 178 -1.81 -25.73 -11.06
C LEU A 178 -0.30 -25.79 -10.81
N TYR A 179 0.49 -25.33 -11.77
CA TYR A 179 1.95 -25.38 -11.71
C TYR A 179 2.50 -23.99 -11.50
N GLY A 180 3.28 -23.78 -10.44
CA GLY A 180 3.89 -22.50 -10.16
C GLY A 180 4.92 -22.11 -11.24
N ILE A 181 4.89 -20.84 -11.61
CA ILE A 181 5.75 -20.25 -12.65
C ILE A 181 6.53 -19.03 -12.16
N GLY A 182 6.13 -18.42 -11.03
CA GLY A 182 6.81 -17.26 -10.47
C GLY A 182 6.05 -16.63 -9.31
N ILE A 183 6.47 -15.43 -8.91
CA ILE A 183 5.81 -14.60 -7.90
C ILE A 183 5.47 -13.27 -8.56
N SER A 184 4.23 -12.81 -8.40
CA SER A 184 3.81 -11.48 -8.84
C SER A 184 4.04 -10.43 -7.74
N GLU A 185 3.74 -10.79 -6.49
CA GLU A 185 3.80 -9.88 -5.35
C GLU A 185 4.34 -10.60 -4.11
N ARG A 186 5.13 -9.91 -3.28
CA ARG A 186 5.65 -10.48 -2.04
C ARG A 186 5.97 -9.41 -1.01
N SER A 187 5.55 -9.66 0.23
CA SER A 187 5.94 -8.90 1.41
C SER A 187 6.41 -9.85 2.52
N ILE A 188 7.71 -9.80 2.80
CA ILE A 188 8.34 -10.56 3.89
C ILE A 188 7.83 -10.06 5.26
N LEU A 189 7.70 -8.74 5.42
CA LEU A 189 7.22 -8.12 6.65
C LEU A 189 5.75 -8.45 6.92
N GLY A 190 4.94 -8.41 5.87
CA GLY A 190 3.53 -8.77 5.91
C GLY A 190 3.26 -10.25 5.81
N ASP A 191 4.30 -11.07 5.69
CA ASP A 191 4.21 -12.51 5.50
C ASP A 191 3.14 -12.93 4.47
N CYS A 192 3.10 -12.24 3.33
CA CYS A 192 2.10 -12.46 2.28
C CYS A 192 2.77 -12.48 0.92
N CYS A 193 2.40 -13.45 0.09
CA CYS A 193 2.97 -13.71 -1.23
C CYS A 193 1.85 -14.07 -2.20
N VAL A 194 1.92 -13.56 -3.42
CA VAL A 194 1.07 -13.98 -4.54
C VAL A 194 1.92 -14.74 -5.55
N VAL A 195 1.63 -16.03 -5.66
CA VAL A 195 2.30 -16.97 -6.56
C VAL A 195 1.54 -16.99 -7.88
N GLU A 196 2.27 -16.82 -8.98
CA GLU A 196 1.74 -17.08 -10.30
C GLU A 196 1.79 -18.58 -10.58
N CYS A 197 0.62 -19.17 -10.84
CA CYS A 197 0.47 -20.54 -11.28
C CYS A 197 -0.09 -20.58 -12.70
N CYS A 198 0.01 -21.74 -13.35
CA CYS A 198 -0.56 -21.95 -14.67
C CYS A 198 -1.30 -23.30 -14.78
N THR A 199 -2.26 -23.34 -15.69
CA THR A 199 -2.92 -24.57 -16.17
C THR A 199 -3.11 -24.51 -17.68
N CYS A 200 -3.06 -25.66 -18.36
CA CYS A 200 -3.46 -25.81 -19.76
C CYS A 200 -4.87 -26.40 -19.91
N ASP A 201 -5.58 -26.60 -18.80
CA ASP A 201 -6.94 -27.13 -18.79
C ASP A 201 -7.91 -25.96 -18.67
N ARG A 202 -8.61 -25.70 -19.78
CA ARG A 202 -9.60 -24.63 -19.88
C ARG A 202 -10.74 -24.80 -18.89
N LEU A 203 -11.14 -26.03 -18.60
CA LEU A 203 -12.27 -26.31 -17.71
C LEU A 203 -11.94 -25.89 -16.28
N ILE A 204 -10.69 -26.12 -15.83
CA ILE A 204 -10.21 -25.62 -14.54
C ILE A 204 -10.27 -24.09 -14.50
N ALA A 205 -9.81 -23.42 -15.56
CA ALA A 205 -9.82 -21.95 -15.64
C ALA A 205 -11.25 -21.38 -15.55
N GLU A 206 -12.20 -21.95 -16.29
CA GLU A 206 -13.60 -21.53 -16.28
C GLU A 206 -14.28 -21.80 -14.93
N GLU A 207 -13.96 -22.91 -14.28
CA GLU A 207 -14.46 -23.25 -12.95
C GLU A 207 -13.95 -22.28 -11.87
N ILE A 208 -12.67 -21.92 -11.91
CA ILE A 208 -12.10 -20.89 -11.02
C ILE A 208 -12.80 -19.54 -11.22
N ARG A 209 -13.00 -19.10 -12.49
CA ARG A 209 -13.72 -17.86 -12.78
C ARG A 209 -15.13 -17.86 -12.22
N LYS A 210 -15.83 -18.99 -12.33
CA LYS A 210 -17.17 -19.16 -11.75
C LYS A 210 -17.17 -18.91 -10.26
N PHE A 211 -16.25 -19.51 -9.50
CA PHE A 211 -16.20 -19.33 -8.04
C PHE A 211 -15.73 -17.93 -7.63
N LEU A 212 -14.78 -17.31 -8.35
CA LEU A 212 -14.41 -15.91 -8.12
C LEU A 212 -15.59 -14.96 -8.36
N LYS A 213 -16.39 -15.21 -9.39
CA LYS A 213 -17.61 -14.44 -9.67
C LYS A 213 -18.61 -14.57 -8.52
N ILE A 214 -18.90 -15.78 -8.06
CA ILE A 214 -19.79 -16.01 -6.91
C ILE A 214 -19.27 -15.28 -5.67
N GLN A 215 -17.98 -15.37 -5.38
CA GLN A 215 -17.39 -14.72 -4.21
C GLN A 215 -17.53 -13.18 -4.30
N ASN A 216 -17.26 -12.58 -5.47
CA ASN A 216 -17.44 -11.16 -5.71
C ASN A 216 -18.90 -10.70 -5.57
N GLU A 217 -19.85 -11.50 -6.02
CA GLU A 217 -21.29 -11.19 -5.98
C GLU A 217 -21.89 -11.31 -4.57
N LEU A 218 -21.41 -12.25 -3.77
CA LEU A 218 -21.93 -12.52 -2.43
C LEU A 218 -21.25 -11.67 -1.34
N PHE A 219 -19.97 -11.32 -1.50
CA PHE A 219 -19.24 -10.52 -0.52
C PHE A 219 -19.97 -9.24 -0.06
N PRO A 220 -20.44 -8.35 -0.96
CA PRO A 220 -21.13 -7.12 -0.53
C PRO A 220 -22.50 -7.37 0.11
N LYS A 221 -23.03 -8.59 0.02
CA LYS A 221 -24.33 -8.99 0.55
C LYS A 221 -24.23 -9.69 1.91
N LEU A 222 -23.01 -9.97 2.40
CA LEU A 222 -22.81 -10.67 3.66
C LEU A 222 -23.51 -9.90 4.80
N PRO A 223 -24.22 -10.60 5.71
CA PRO A 223 -24.90 -9.94 6.79
C PRO A 223 -23.91 -9.28 7.74
N LYS A 224 -24.34 -8.16 8.30
CA LYS A 224 -23.69 -7.55 9.46
C LYS A 224 -23.84 -8.49 10.66
N ILE A 225 -22.73 -8.85 11.30
CA ILE A 225 -22.70 -9.79 12.41
C ILE A 225 -22.22 -9.04 13.66
N SER A 226 -23.05 -9.08 14.71
CA SER A 226 -22.79 -8.40 15.99
C SER A 226 -21.62 -9.00 16.76
N LYS A 227 -21.26 -10.26 16.50
CA LYS A 227 -20.07 -10.94 17.02
C LYS A 227 -19.07 -11.19 15.90
N SER A 228 -17.81 -10.88 16.16
CA SER A 228 -16.77 -11.04 15.16
C SER A 228 -16.35 -12.51 15.09
N SER A 229 -16.74 -13.21 14.02
CA SER A 229 -16.41 -14.62 13.80
C SER A 229 -15.31 -14.75 12.75
N THR A 230 -14.46 -15.76 12.89
CA THR A 230 -13.38 -16.08 11.95
C THR A 230 -13.51 -17.50 11.45
N VAL A 231 -13.52 -17.66 10.12
CA VAL A 231 -13.54 -18.95 9.43
C VAL A 231 -12.20 -19.18 8.74
N ILE A 232 -11.58 -20.33 8.99
CA ILE A 232 -10.35 -20.77 8.31
C ILE A 232 -10.66 -21.99 7.47
N ILE A 233 -10.34 -21.94 6.18
CA ILE A 233 -10.46 -23.07 5.25
C ILE A 233 -9.06 -23.44 4.80
N SER A 234 -8.59 -24.65 5.09
CA SER A 234 -7.17 -24.99 4.90
C SER A 234 -6.92 -26.46 4.58
N HIS A 235 -5.68 -26.77 4.17
CA HIS A 235 -5.15 -28.11 3.97
C HIS A 235 -4.09 -28.42 5.04
N PRO A 236 -4.52 -28.73 6.29
CA PRO A 236 -3.61 -28.94 7.40
C PRO A 236 -2.62 -30.08 7.09
N HIS A 237 -1.32 -29.80 7.16
CA HIS A 237 -0.23 -30.75 6.89
C HIS A 237 -0.29 -31.42 5.51
N GLY A 238 -0.94 -30.82 4.52
CA GLY A 238 -1.12 -31.43 3.20
C GLY A 238 -2.21 -32.50 3.15
N MET A 239 -3.10 -32.51 4.15
CA MET A 239 -4.29 -33.38 4.21
C MET A 239 -5.44 -32.83 3.35
N PRO A 240 -6.55 -33.57 3.22
CA PRO A 240 -7.76 -33.05 2.59
C PRO A 240 -8.21 -31.74 3.23
N LYS A 241 -9.11 -31.04 2.56
CA LYS A 241 -9.59 -29.73 3.00
C LYS A 241 -10.37 -29.85 4.32
N TYR A 242 -10.10 -28.94 5.25
CA TYR A 242 -10.85 -28.76 6.48
C TYR A 242 -11.29 -27.31 6.64
N ILE A 243 -12.35 -27.12 7.40
CA ILE A 243 -12.85 -25.82 7.84
C ILE A 243 -12.86 -25.77 9.36
N SER A 244 -12.62 -24.59 9.92
CA SER A 244 -12.73 -24.35 11.36
C SER A 244 -13.31 -22.96 11.62
N PHE A 245 -13.94 -22.86 12.78
CA PHE A 245 -14.67 -21.67 13.21
C PHE A 245 -14.12 -21.20 14.56
N GLY A 246 -14.21 -19.90 14.80
CA GLY A 246 -13.80 -19.31 16.07
C GLY A 246 -14.06 -17.82 16.11
N GLU A 247 -13.58 -17.20 17.18
CA GLU A 247 -13.79 -15.78 17.45
C GLU A 247 -12.62 -14.94 16.91
N CYS A 248 -12.94 -13.84 16.24
CA CYS A 248 -11.99 -12.76 15.97
C CYS A 248 -11.83 -11.92 17.25
N VAL A 249 -10.65 -11.92 17.84
CA VAL A 249 -10.38 -11.30 19.15
C VAL A 249 -10.02 -9.82 19.00
N GLY A 250 -9.53 -9.42 17.83
CA GLY A 250 -9.21 -8.03 17.58
C GLY A 250 -8.40 -7.83 16.32
N LYS A 251 -8.25 -6.56 15.97
CA LYS A 251 -7.41 -6.11 14.87
C LYS A 251 -6.18 -5.42 15.44
N ASP A 252 -5.03 -6.06 15.26
CA ASP A 252 -3.76 -5.39 15.47
C ASP A 252 -3.42 -4.63 14.19
N PHE A 253 -3.35 -3.31 14.29
CA PHE A 253 -2.59 -2.54 13.32
C PHE A 253 -1.12 -2.66 13.73
N LYS A 254 -0.42 -3.64 13.15
CA LYS A 254 1.03 -3.70 13.32
C LYS A 254 1.61 -2.54 12.53
N ASN A 255 1.95 -1.50 13.28
CA ASN A 255 2.61 -0.28 12.85
C ASN A 255 4.04 -0.60 12.38
N SER A 256 4.17 -1.32 11.27
CA SER A 256 5.45 -1.69 10.66
C SER A 256 5.82 -0.59 9.65
N GLN A 257 7.05 -0.10 9.72
CA GLN A 257 7.55 1.13 9.10
C GLN A 257 7.41 1.21 7.55
N LEU A 258 6.91 0.16 6.88
CA LEU A 258 6.92 0.01 5.42
C LEU A 258 5.63 -0.55 4.78
N PHE A 259 4.70 -1.17 5.54
CA PHE A 259 3.36 -1.57 5.03
C PHE A 259 2.24 -1.38 6.06
N HIS A 260 1.02 -0.98 5.62
CA HIS A 260 -0.23 -1.07 6.40
C HIS A 260 -0.59 -2.54 6.64
N LEU A 261 0.12 -3.17 7.56
CA LEU A 261 -0.15 -4.54 7.96
C LEU A 261 -1.30 -4.52 8.96
N SER A 262 -2.52 -4.71 8.45
CA SER A 262 -3.60 -5.12 9.33
C SER A 262 -3.49 -6.62 9.59
N ALA A 263 -3.38 -6.97 10.86
CA ALA A 263 -3.36 -8.35 11.31
C ALA A 263 -4.57 -8.60 12.19
N TRP A 264 -5.38 -9.59 11.85
CA TRP A 264 -6.45 -10.02 12.77
C TRP A 264 -5.89 -11.05 13.72
N LYS A 265 -6.21 -10.91 15.00
CA LYS A 265 -6.02 -11.95 16.00
C LYS A 265 -7.31 -12.74 16.12
N TYR A 266 -7.20 -14.06 16.15
CA TYR A 266 -8.36 -14.93 16.31
C TYR A 266 -8.01 -16.16 17.15
N LYS A 267 -9.04 -16.80 17.69
CA LYS A 267 -8.93 -18.07 18.43
C LYS A 267 -9.28 -19.29 17.58
N THR A 268 -9.64 -19.09 16.31
CA THR A 268 -9.98 -20.18 15.38
C THR A 268 -8.84 -21.19 15.28
N ALA A 269 -9.17 -22.48 15.32
CA ALA A 269 -8.22 -23.57 15.32
C ALA A 269 -7.37 -23.59 14.05
N THR A 270 -6.04 -23.66 14.18
CA THR A 270 -5.11 -23.74 13.04
C THR A 270 -3.91 -24.61 13.40
N CYS A 271 -3.16 -25.05 12.39
CA CYS A 271 -1.86 -25.69 12.57
C CYS A 271 -0.83 -25.09 11.59
N PRO A 272 0.46 -25.45 11.68
CA PRO A 272 1.47 -24.97 10.72
C PRO A 272 1.10 -25.21 9.25
N GLY A 273 0.43 -26.32 8.92
CA GLY A 273 -0.01 -26.56 7.53
C GLY A 273 -1.25 -25.76 7.10
N SER A 274 -1.95 -25.12 8.04
CA SER A 274 -2.96 -24.11 7.71
C SER A 274 -2.35 -22.78 7.27
N SER A 275 -1.03 -22.61 7.31
CA SER A 275 -0.39 -21.36 6.92
C SER A 275 -0.67 -21.01 5.46
N GLY A 276 -0.97 -19.74 5.21
CA GLY A 276 -1.40 -19.25 3.90
C GLY A 276 -2.88 -19.50 3.57
N ALA A 277 -3.64 -20.16 4.45
CA ALA A 277 -5.08 -20.34 4.28
C ALA A 277 -5.84 -19.01 4.39
N PRO A 278 -6.98 -18.85 3.69
CA PRO A 278 -7.87 -17.71 3.92
C PRO A 278 -8.40 -17.68 5.36
N ALA A 279 -8.33 -16.51 5.98
CA ALA A 279 -8.92 -16.17 7.26
C ALA A 279 -10.08 -15.18 7.07
N LEU A 280 -11.29 -15.71 6.91
CA LEU A 280 -12.50 -14.94 6.67
C LEU A 280 -13.00 -14.36 7.99
N CYS A 281 -12.65 -13.10 8.26
CA CYS A 281 -13.09 -12.39 9.47
C CYS A 281 -14.37 -11.61 9.18
N MET A 282 -15.51 -12.12 9.66
CA MET A 282 -16.81 -11.48 9.50
C MET A 282 -17.10 -10.61 10.73
N SER A 283 -17.13 -9.28 10.55
CA SER A 283 -17.43 -8.31 11.62
C SER A 283 -18.10 -7.05 11.07
N ASP A 284 -18.88 -6.36 11.90
CA ASP A 284 -19.62 -5.14 11.56
C ASP A 284 -18.75 -3.98 11.03
N GLN A 285 -17.46 -3.94 11.40
CA GLN A 285 -16.55 -2.86 11.01
C GLN A 285 -16.14 -2.90 9.52
N PHE A 286 -16.44 -3.97 8.79
CA PHE A 286 -15.97 -4.18 7.42
C PHE A 286 -16.96 -3.74 6.33
N MET A 287 -18.26 -3.72 6.63
CA MET A 287 -19.31 -3.51 5.60
C MET A 287 -19.68 -2.04 5.37
N ALA A 288 -19.07 -1.10 6.10
CA ALA A 288 -19.43 0.33 6.05
C ALA A 288 -18.63 1.15 5.01
N ARG A 289 -17.71 0.54 4.26
CA ARG A 289 -16.94 1.23 3.21
C ARG A 289 -17.19 0.56 1.87
N GLY A 290 -17.95 1.23 1.02
CA GLY A 290 -18.29 0.77 -0.31
C GLY A 290 -17.07 0.53 -1.20
N LEU A 291 -17.26 -0.39 -2.15
CA LEU A 291 -16.52 -0.62 -3.39
C LEU A 291 -15.22 -1.47 -3.38
N ARG A 292 -15.35 -2.58 -4.14
CA ARG A 292 -14.39 -3.38 -4.94
C ARG A 292 -12.94 -3.44 -4.46
N PHE A 293 -12.60 -4.33 -3.55
CA PHE A 293 -11.35 -5.11 -3.63
C PHE A 293 -11.47 -6.39 -2.79
N LEU A 294 -11.65 -7.56 -3.43
CA LEU A 294 -11.52 -8.87 -2.78
C LEU A 294 -10.11 -9.09 -2.19
N VAL A 295 -9.12 -8.40 -2.76
CA VAL A 295 -7.69 -8.67 -2.49
C VAL A 295 -7.19 -7.90 -1.28
N THR A 296 -7.69 -6.68 -1.02
CA THR A 296 -7.30 -5.86 0.15
C THR A 296 -7.99 -6.27 1.44
N ASN A 297 -8.91 -7.23 1.38
CA ASN A 297 -9.57 -7.81 2.55
C ASN A 297 -9.18 -9.27 2.76
N LEU A 298 -8.30 -9.80 1.92
CA LEU A 298 -7.88 -11.17 2.02
C LEU A 298 -6.75 -11.34 3.02
N HIS A 299 -7.16 -11.75 4.21
CA HIS A 299 -6.29 -12.11 5.30
C HIS A 299 -5.86 -13.56 5.17
N LEU A 300 -4.54 -13.81 5.20
CA LEU A 300 -3.99 -15.16 5.15
C LEU A 300 -3.49 -15.55 6.53
N HIS A 301 -3.71 -16.79 6.95
CA HIS A 301 -3.16 -17.29 8.21
C HIS A 301 -1.63 -17.23 8.19
N SER A 302 -1.08 -16.47 9.13
CA SER A 302 0.35 -16.28 9.36
C SER A 302 0.57 -16.54 10.86
N GLY A 303 1.33 -17.57 11.23
CA GLY A 303 1.46 -17.89 12.66
C GLY A 303 2.00 -19.27 13.01
N ALA A 304 2.98 -19.77 12.25
CA ALA A 304 3.56 -21.09 12.52
C ALA A 304 4.36 -21.16 13.84
N GLY A 305 4.76 -20.04 14.45
CA GLY A 305 5.68 -20.02 15.60
C GLY A 305 5.40 -19.01 16.71
N HIS A 306 4.18 -18.49 16.87
CA HIS A 306 3.85 -17.54 17.95
C HIS A 306 2.69 -18.05 18.82
N SER A 307 2.58 -17.58 20.07
CA SER A 307 1.57 -17.97 21.07
C SER A 307 0.14 -17.47 20.77
N GLY A 308 -0.26 -17.41 19.49
CA GLY A 308 -1.59 -16.96 19.07
C GLY A 308 -1.76 -17.05 17.54
N ASN A 309 -3.01 -17.07 17.08
CA ASN A 309 -3.30 -17.08 15.65
C ASN A 309 -3.50 -15.66 15.16
N PHE A 310 -2.76 -15.31 14.10
CA PHE A 310 -2.98 -14.07 13.40
C PHE A 310 -3.12 -14.31 11.91
N SER A 311 -3.70 -13.35 11.23
CA SER A 311 -3.60 -13.23 9.79
C SER A 311 -2.80 -11.99 9.43
N SER A 312 -2.34 -11.92 8.21
CA SER A 312 -1.67 -10.74 7.68
C SER A 312 -2.14 -10.45 6.26
N ILE A 313 -1.99 -9.19 5.87
CA ILE A 313 -2.26 -8.70 4.52
C ILE A 313 -1.23 -7.64 4.17
N SER A 314 -0.66 -7.69 2.97
CA SER A 314 0.39 -6.73 2.56
C SER A 314 0.65 -6.62 1.06
N CYS A 315 -0.25 -7.12 0.23
CA CYS A 315 -0.06 -7.10 -1.21
C CYS A 315 -0.99 -6.02 -1.79
N GLN A 316 -0.41 -4.86 -2.15
CA GLN A 316 -1.11 -3.88 -2.98
C GLN A 316 -0.95 -4.33 -4.43
N PRO A 317 -2.05 -4.62 -5.15
CA PRO A 317 -1.97 -4.99 -6.55
C PRO A 317 -1.44 -3.79 -7.37
N SER A 318 -0.38 -4.01 -8.14
CA SER A 318 -0.07 -3.11 -9.27
C SER A 318 -1.13 -3.30 -10.35
N LEU A 319 -2.12 -2.40 -10.42
CA LEU A 319 -3.22 -2.48 -11.39
C LEU A 319 -2.70 -2.40 -12.84
N HIS A 320 -2.82 -3.51 -13.60
CA HIS A 320 -2.76 -3.48 -15.06
C HIS A 320 -4.09 -2.95 -15.62
N ARG A 321 -4.11 -1.70 -16.13
CA ARG A 321 -5.28 -1.16 -16.85
C ARG A 321 -5.28 -1.55 -18.33
N LYS A 322 -6.39 -2.13 -18.80
CA LYS A 322 -6.88 -1.97 -20.19
C LYS A 322 -7.81 -0.76 -20.24
N SER A 323 -7.57 0.16 -21.16
CA SER A 323 -8.37 1.38 -21.37
C SER A 323 -9.66 1.08 -22.14
N SER A 324 -10.81 1.47 -21.61
CA SER A 324 -12.06 1.62 -22.38
C SER A 324 -12.68 2.98 -22.08
N SER A 325 -12.83 3.80 -23.12
CA SER A 325 -13.38 5.14 -23.10
C SER A 325 -14.91 5.13 -23.12
N GLY A 326 -15.56 5.83 -22.18
CA GLY A 326 -16.99 6.13 -22.22
C GLY A 326 -17.26 7.49 -21.56
N SER A 327 -17.84 8.41 -22.32
CA SER A 327 -18.18 9.77 -21.90
C SER A 327 -19.55 9.81 -21.21
N ILE A 328 -19.67 10.52 -20.09
CA ILE A 328 -20.96 10.92 -19.50
C ILE A 328 -20.93 12.43 -19.23
N LYS A 329 -22.02 13.10 -19.58
CA LYS A 329 -22.27 14.54 -19.36
C LYS A 329 -22.99 14.73 -18.03
N GLU A 330 -22.61 15.76 -17.27
CA GLU A 330 -23.33 16.20 -16.06
C GLU A 330 -23.78 17.66 -16.16
N THR A 331 -24.90 17.93 -15.50
CA THR A 331 -25.66 19.19 -15.46
C THR A 331 -25.49 19.84 -14.08
N GLN A 332 -25.31 21.17 -14.05
CA GLN A 332 -25.08 21.97 -12.84
C GLN A 332 -26.37 22.45 -12.17
N ALA A 333 -26.37 22.51 -10.84
CA ALA A 333 -27.28 23.32 -10.02
C ALA A 333 -26.48 24.01 -8.90
N SER A 334 -26.79 25.28 -8.64
CA SER A 334 -26.07 26.18 -7.72
C SER A 334 -26.87 26.47 -6.44
N LEU A 335 -26.17 26.66 -5.32
CA LEU A 335 -26.69 27.25 -4.08
C LEU A 335 -25.64 28.17 -3.40
N PRO A 336 -26.05 29.12 -2.54
CA PRO A 336 -25.30 30.35 -2.27
C PRO A 336 -24.45 30.36 -0.98
N SER A 337 -23.47 31.25 -0.97
CA SER A 337 -22.45 31.49 0.06
C SER A 337 -22.95 32.27 1.29
N THR A 338 -22.41 31.95 2.47
CA THR A 338 -22.55 32.78 3.69
C THR A 338 -21.19 33.31 4.16
N ASP A 339 -21.20 34.60 4.53
CA ASP A 339 -20.06 35.40 4.98
C ASP A 339 -19.61 35.07 6.42
N LEU A 340 -18.30 34.94 6.64
CA LEU A 340 -17.68 34.86 7.96
C LEU A 340 -16.54 35.88 8.08
N LYS A 341 -16.72 36.83 9.01
CA LYS A 341 -15.79 37.93 9.35
C LYS A 341 -14.58 37.41 10.14
N THR A 342 -13.38 37.77 9.71
CA THR A 342 -12.09 37.44 10.34
C THR A 342 -11.66 38.46 11.41
N LYS A 343 -11.17 37.96 12.56
CA LYS A 343 -10.43 38.75 13.57
C LYS A 343 -8.92 38.58 13.36
N LYS A 344 -8.18 39.70 13.35
CA LYS A 344 -6.72 39.76 13.26
C LYS A 344 -6.08 39.41 14.61
N ASN A 345 -5.16 38.45 14.64
CA ASN A 345 -4.22 38.23 15.75
C ASN A 345 -2.81 38.64 15.32
N LEU A 346 -2.19 39.52 16.13
CA LEU A 346 -0.83 40.04 15.99
C LEU A 346 0.14 39.25 16.89
N PHE A 347 1.26 38.80 16.32
CA PHE A 347 2.41 38.28 17.09
C PHE A 347 3.45 39.38 17.33
N PRO A 348 4.09 39.45 18.51
CA PRO A 348 5.19 40.38 18.77
C PRO A 348 6.50 39.94 18.09
N GLN A 349 7.18 40.88 17.44
CA GLN A 349 8.38 40.64 16.60
C GLN A 349 9.74 40.67 17.33
N SER A 350 9.80 40.69 18.66
CA SER A 350 11.03 41.02 19.37
C SER A 350 11.81 39.81 19.88
N ALA A 351 12.65 39.16 19.05
CA ALA A 351 13.72 38.27 19.55
C ALA A 351 14.86 37.86 18.56
N LEU A 352 14.91 38.32 17.29
CA LEU A 352 15.85 37.77 16.27
C LEU A 352 16.87 38.76 15.68
N ALA A 353 17.19 39.85 16.38
CA ALA A 353 18.13 40.85 15.89
C ALA A 353 19.59 40.47 16.20
N GLY A 354 20.22 39.66 15.35
CA GLY A 354 21.68 39.48 15.37
C GLY A 354 22.16 38.28 14.56
N ARG A 355 22.88 38.52 13.45
CA ARG A 355 23.52 37.55 12.53
C ARG A 355 22.70 36.99 11.36
N ARG A 356 22.15 37.84 10.50
CA ARG A 356 21.75 37.42 9.13
C ARG A 356 22.20 38.41 8.08
N ILE A 357 23.40 38.20 7.54
CA ILE A 357 23.81 38.85 6.28
C ILE A 357 23.23 37.97 5.16
N HIS A 358 22.02 38.30 4.69
CA HIS A 358 21.55 37.77 3.42
C HIS A 358 22.50 38.26 2.31
N PRO A 359 22.94 37.40 1.38
CA PRO A 359 23.67 37.86 0.21
C PRO A 359 22.80 38.87 -0.55
N LYS A 360 23.13 40.17 -0.44
CA LYS A 360 22.45 41.23 -1.18
C LYS A 360 22.57 40.90 -2.67
N GLY A 361 21.46 40.53 -3.33
CA GLY A 361 21.42 40.43 -4.80
C GLY A 361 20.63 39.28 -5.43
N TYR A 362 20.21 38.24 -4.68
CA TYR A 362 19.55 37.08 -5.32
C TYR A 362 18.01 37.18 -5.47
N PHE A 363 17.36 38.13 -4.80
CA PHE A 363 15.89 38.26 -4.78
C PHE A 363 15.29 39.58 -5.29
N PRO A 364 15.92 40.37 -6.18
CA PRO A 364 15.56 41.77 -6.37
C PRO A 364 14.16 42.03 -6.95
N LYS A 365 13.41 40.99 -7.34
CA LYS A 365 12.08 41.13 -7.98
C LYS A 365 10.94 40.35 -7.28
N CYS A 366 11.14 39.87 -6.05
CA CYS A 366 10.04 39.23 -5.34
C CYS A 366 9.14 40.27 -4.68
N GLU A 367 7.93 40.44 -5.22
CA GLU A 367 6.95 41.43 -4.74
C GLU A 367 6.31 41.00 -3.41
N LYS A 368 6.05 39.70 -3.23
CA LYS A 368 5.34 39.18 -2.05
C LYS A 368 6.14 39.31 -0.75
N HIS A 369 7.44 39.02 -0.80
CA HIS A 369 8.33 39.13 0.34
C HIS A 369 9.66 39.77 -0.07
N PRO A 370 9.70 41.11 -0.20
CA PRO A 370 10.94 41.83 -0.47
C PRO A 370 12.01 41.42 0.54
N ARG A 371 13.20 41.08 0.06
CA ARG A 371 14.38 40.66 0.87
C ARG A 371 14.28 39.33 1.61
N HIS A 372 13.11 38.67 1.65
CA HIS A 372 12.95 37.34 2.26
C HIS A 372 13.48 37.24 3.71
N GLU A 373 13.29 38.27 4.53
CA GLU A 373 13.92 38.37 5.87
C GLU A 373 13.53 37.24 6.84
N LYS A 374 12.36 36.62 6.62
CA LYS A 374 11.87 35.48 7.40
C LYS A 374 12.36 34.12 6.91
N PHE A 375 13.05 34.06 5.77
CA PHE A 375 13.56 32.82 5.19
C PHE A 375 14.93 32.52 5.81
N ILE A 376 15.04 31.35 6.43
CA ILE A 376 16.26 30.92 7.10
C ILE A 376 16.95 29.89 6.21
N PRO A 377 18.21 30.10 5.79
CA PRO A 377 18.94 29.07 5.08
C PRO A 377 19.05 27.80 5.94
N VAL A 378 18.61 26.66 5.43
CA VAL A 378 18.55 25.40 6.21
C VAL A 378 19.93 24.99 6.72
N ARG A 379 20.99 25.27 5.95
CA ARG A 379 22.38 25.00 6.35
C ARG A 379 22.82 25.75 7.61
N THR A 380 22.24 26.92 7.89
CA THR A 380 22.53 27.73 9.08
C THR A 380 21.50 27.56 10.18
N LEU A 381 20.44 26.77 9.93
CA LEU A 381 19.37 26.56 10.88
C LEU A 381 19.89 25.81 12.11
N VAL A 382 19.73 26.43 13.28
CA VAL A 382 20.02 25.85 14.59
C VAL A 382 18.76 25.79 15.44
N VAL A 383 18.77 25.03 16.54
CA VAL A 383 17.59 24.88 17.42
C VAL A 383 17.07 26.23 17.92
N GLY A 384 17.96 27.19 18.20
CA GLY A 384 17.60 28.52 18.67
C GLY A 384 16.77 29.35 17.68
N ASP A 385 16.84 29.03 16.38
CA ASP A 385 16.02 29.66 15.33
C ASP A 385 14.57 29.16 15.33
N LEU A 386 14.29 28.01 15.97
CA LEU A 386 12.93 27.49 16.11
C LEU A 386 12.13 28.36 17.08
N PRO A 387 10.79 28.50 16.88
CA PRO A 387 9.95 29.17 17.86
C PRO A 387 10.10 28.49 19.22
N GLU A 388 10.06 29.28 20.30
CA GLU A 388 10.47 28.85 21.64
C GLU A 388 9.83 27.53 22.08
N LYS A 389 8.52 27.37 21.88
CA LYS A 389 7.76 26.15 22.20
C LYS A 389 8.16 24.89 21.41
N TYR A 390 8.93 25.04 20.34
CA TYR A 390 9.39 23.97 19.45
C TYR A 390 10.91 23.84 19.38
N ARG A 391 11.66 24.48 20.29
CA ARG A 391 13.12 24.35 20.38
C ARG A 391 13.52 22.95 20.83
N ASN A 392 13.62 22.03 19.88
CA ASN A 392 13.91 20.62 20.10
C ASN A 392 14.74 20.07 18.93
N ASP A 393 15.73 19.23 19.25
CA ASP A 393 16.63 18.65 18.25
C ASP A 393 15.91 17.72 17.27
N ASP A 394 14.87 16.99 17.70
CA ASP A 394 14.09 16.13 16.79
C ASP A 394 13.36 16.97 15.73
N VAL A 395 12.78 18.11 16.12
CA VAL A 395 12.17 19.07 15.18
C VAL A 395 13.21 19.64 14.22
N LEU A 396 14.39 20.02 14.71
CA LEU A 396 15.48 20.50 13.86
C LEU A 396 15.92 19.43 12.86
N ASN A 397 16.16 18.21 13.32
CA ASN A 397 16.59 17.08 12.51
C ASN A 397 15.52 16.69 11.49
N PHE A 398 14.25 16.76 11.88
CA PHE A 398 13.12 16.56 10.97
C PHE A 398 13.13 17.58 9.84
N ILE A 399 13.27 18.88 10.15
CA ILE A 399 13.33 19.94 9.12
C ILE A 399 14.51 19.73 8.18
N LYS A 400 15.68 19.37 8.71
CA LYS A 400 16.87 19.07 7.89
C LYS A 400 16.65 17.86 6.98
N THR A 401 16.00 16.82 7.49
CA THR A 401 15.67 15.62 6.69
C THR A 401 14.63 15.93 5.61
N VAL A 402 13.59 16.72 5.92
CA VAL A 402 12.63 17.22 4.91
C VAL A 402 13.36 18.02 3.84
N SER A 403 14.27 18.91 4.26
CA SER A 403 15.11 19.69 3.34
C SER A 403 15.93 18.80 2.42
N ASP A 404 16.54 17.73 2.90
CA ASP A 404 17.29 16.80 2.03
C ASP A 404 16.40 16.10 0.98
N LEU A 405 15.11 15.94 1.25
CA LEU A 405 14.11 15.40 0.31
C LEU A 405 13.43 16.47 -0.56
N THR A 406 13.69 17.76 -0.29
CA THR A 406 13.24 18.89 -1.11
C THR A 406 14.24 19.19 -2.22
N CYS A 407 13.73 19.54 -3.42
CA CYS A 407 14.55 19.90 -4.57
C CYS A 407 14.14 21.23 -5.21
N LEU A 408 15.10 21.83 -5.93
CA LEU A 408 14.81 22.87 -6.91
C LEU A 408 14.23 22.23 -8.16
N ILE A 409 13.16 22.77 -8.70
CA ILE A 409 12.72 22.44 -10.05
C ILE A 409 13.04 23.62 -10.96
N ARG A 410 13.82 23.37 -12.01
CA ARG A 410 14.06 24.31 -13.10
C ARG A 410 13.35 23.81 -14.35
N VAL A 411 12.34 24.54 -14.78
CA VAL A 411 11.57 24.24 -15.99
C VAL A 411 12.09 25.13 -17.11
N LYS A 412 12.52 24.52 -18.22
CA LYS A 412 13.16 25.25 -19.34
C LYS A 412 12.18 25.73 -20.40
N CYS A 413 10.91 25.36 -20.31
CA CYS A 413 9.87 25.78 -21.24
C CYS A 413 8.54 25.98 -20.53
N ARG A 414 7.62 26.65 -21.20
CA ARG A 414 6.22 26.75 -20.79
C ARG A 414 5.38 26.00 -21.80
N SER A 415 4.39 25.26 -21.31
CA SER A 415 3.44 24.56 -22.17
C SER A 415 2.45 25.55 -22.77
N VAL A 416 2.24 25.43 -24.07
CA VAL A 416 1.15 26.12 -24.80
C VAL A 416 -0.24 25.64 -24.34
N ASN A 417 -0.30 24.52 -23.62
CA ASN A 417 -1.54 23.93 -23.12
C ASN A 417 -1.98 24.49 -21.76
N ARG A 418 -1.20 25.40 -21.14
CA ARG A 418 -1.63 26.08 -19.91
C ARG A 418 -2.94 26.83 -20.19
N PRO A 419 -4.00 26.65 -19.37
CA PRO A 419 -5.25 27.36 -19.58
C PRO A 419 -5.06 28.86 -19.34
N ALA A 420 -5.90 29.71 -19.93
CA ALA A 420 -5.83 31.16 -19.68
C ALA A 420 -6.23 31.53 -18.24
N VAL A 421 -7.16 30.78 -17.66
CA VAL A 421 -7.72 30.97 -16.31
C VAL A 421 -7.82 29.64 -15.59
N TYR A 422 -7.89 29.67 -14.25
CA TYR A 422 -8.22 28.46 -13.48
C TYR A 422 -9.61 27.91 -13.87
N PRO A 423 -9.82 26.58 -13.91
CA PRO A 423 -11.13 26.02 -14.21
C PRO A 423 -12.18 26.53 -13.21
N GLY A 424 -13.36 26.89 -13.72
CA GLY A 424 -14.46 27.43 -12.89
C GLY A 424 -14.22 28.83 -12.32
N SER A 425 -13.19 29.56 -12.79
CA SER A 425 -12.77 30.85 -12.26
C SER A 425 -12.42 31.84 -13.37
N ASN A 426 -12.45 33.14 -13.06
CA ASN A 426 -11.91 34.20 -13.91
C ASN A 426 -10.46 34.59 -13.55
N LYS A 427 -9.87 33.94 -12.54
CA LYS A 427 -8.49 34.20 -12.09
C LYS A 427 -7.52 33.69 -13.17
N PRO A 428 -6.60 34.55 -13.67
CA PRO A 428 -5.59 34.13 -14.64
C PRO A 428 -4.74 32.97 -14.11
N TYR A 429 -4.45 32.01 -14.98
CA TYR A 429 -3.59 30.88 -14.61
C TYR A 429 -2.11 31.30 -14.70
N PRO A 430 -1.27 30.98 -13.69
CA PRO A 430 0.12 31.37 -13.72
C PRO A 430 0.85 30.93 -14.99
N LEU A 431 1.55 31.88 -15.61
CA LEU A 431 2.34 31.70 -16.83
C LEU A 431 1.51 31.36 -18.09
N SER A 432 0.19 31.58 -18.08
CA SER A 432 -0.67 31.39 -19.26
C SER A 432 -0.39 32.39 -20.38
N GLY A 433 -0.46 31.97 -21.63
CA GLY A 433 -0.39 32.85 -22.82
C GLY A 433 1.01 33.41 -23.14
N ASP A 434 2.01 33.13 -22.31
CA ASP A 434 3.38 33.55 -22.54
C ASP A 434 4.17 32.44 -23.23
N ASN A 435 4.19 32.48 -24.57
CA ASN A 435 4.97 31.56 -25.41
C ASN A 435 6.46 31.89 -25.44
N THR A 436 6.94 32.85 -24.63
CA THR A 436 8.38 33.14 -24.60
C THR A 436 9.14 31.95 -24.03
N ALA A 437 10.32 31.69 -24.59
CA ALA A 437 11.29 30.75 -24.05
C ALA A 437 11.82 31.27 -22.70
N GLY A 438 11.00 31.17 -21.66
CA GLY A 438 11.30 31.63 -20.31
C GLY A 438 11.58 30.45 -19.40
N HIS A 439 12.74 30.46 -18.75
CA HIS A 439 12.99 29.56 -17.63
C HIS A 439 12.17 30.03 -16.42
N HIS A 440 11.58 29.08 -15.69
CA HIS A 440 11.02 29.36 -14.36
C HIS A 440 11.46 28.31 -13.35
N PHE A 441 11.25 28.66 -12.09
CA PHE A 441 11.69 27.87 -10.94
C PHE A 441 10.51 27.57 -10.03
N GLY A 442 10.56 26.40 -9.39
CA GLY A 442 9.69 26.06 -8.28
C GLY A 442 10.40 25.10 -7.33
N THR A 443 9.66 24.61 -6.35
CA THR A 443 10.14 23.62 -5.40
C THR A 443 9.45 22.28 -5.67
N GLY A 444 10.16 21.18 -5.46
CA GLY A 444 9.60 19.83 -5.46
C GLY A 444 9.91 19.08 -4.16
N TYR A 445 9.12 18.07 -3.88
CA TYR A 445 9.31 17.16 -2.75
C TYR A 445 9.35 15.71 -3.25
N LEU A 446 10.31 14.93 -2.79
CA LEU A 446 10.41 13.52 -3.12
C LEU A 446 9.30 12.72 -2.43
N LEU A 447 8.40 12.12 -3.21
CA LEU A 447 7.34 11.24 -2.68
C LEU A 447 7.87 9.85 -2.42
N PHE A 448 8.38 9.21 -3.48
CA PHE A 448 8.95 7.88 -3.43
C PHE A 448 9.88 7.63 -4.62
N ASN A 449 10.65 6.58 -4.49
CA ASN A 449 11.53 6.03 -5.49
C ASN A 449 11.19 4.55 -5.64
N CYS A 450 10.90 4.13 -6.86
CA CYS A 450 10.95 2.71 -7.16
C CYS A 450 12.44 2.36 -7.21
N GLY A 451 12.85 1.29 -6.52
CA GLY A 451 14.24 0.83 -6.52
C GLY A 451 14.80 0.58 -7.94
N GLN A 452 16.01 0.04 -8.03
CA GLN A 452 16.57 -0.34 -9.33
C GLN A 452 15.64 -1.31 -10.08
N ASN A 453 15.47 -1.07 -11.38
CA ASN A 453 14.71 -1.92 -12.30
C ASN A 453 13.27 -2.22 -11.84
N ILE A 454 12.33 -1.31 -12.14
CA ILE A 454 10.94 -1.72 -12.35
C ILE A 454 11.01 -2.78 -13.46
N SER A 455 10.55 -4.01 -13.16
CA SER A 455 10.87 -5.28 -13.84
C SER A 455 10.78 -5.28 -15.37
N ASP A 456 10.08 -4.31 -15.96
CA ASP A 456 9.73 -4.31 -17.37
C ASP A 456 10.57 -3.33 -18.20
N MET A 457 11.27 -2.36 -17.59
CA MET A 457 12.07 -1.38 -18.32
C MET A 457 13.53 -1.82 -18.45
N LYS A 458 13.93 -2.18 -19.67
CA LYS A 458 15.33 -2.56 -19.99
C LYS A 458 16.29 -1.37 -20.07
N TYR A 459 15.79 -0.15 -20.27
CA TYR A 459 16.58 1.05 -20.54
C TYR A 459 15.96 2.29 -19.89
N CYS A 460 16.80 3.28 -19.60
CA CYS A 460 16.39 4.53 -18.99
C CYS A 460 15.45 5.35 -19.92
N PRO A 461 14.27 5.79 -19.45
CA PRO A 461 13.28 6.48 -20.27
C PRO A 461 13.51 8.00 -20.37
N CYS A 462 14.65 8.55 -19.96
CA CYS A 462 14.87 9.99 -20.19
C CYS A 462 15.22 10.28 -21.65
N HIS A 463 14.73 11.43 -22.12
CA HIS A 463 15.00 11.93 -23.48
C HIS A 463 16.50 11.97 -23.83
N LEU A 464 17.39 12.17 -22.85
CA LEU A 464 18.83 12.12 -23.06
C LEU A 464 19.30 10.70 -23.41
N CYS A 465 18.80 9.67 -22.72
CA CYS A 465 19.17 8.28 -23.01
C CYS A 465 18.53 7.76 -24.30
N GLU A 466 17.31 8.20 -24.62
CA GLU A 466 16.63 7.85 -25.87
C GLU A 466 17.40 8.28 -27.12
N GLN A 467 18.21 9.35 -27.01
CA GLN A 467 19.05 9.85 -28.11
C GLN A 467 20.40 9.15 -28.21
N LEU A 468 20.80 8.34 -27.22
CA LEU A 468 22.07 7.63 -27.25
C LEU A 468 21.96 6.33 -28.04
N LYS A 469 23.00 5.99 -28.81
CA LYS A 469 23.12 4.68 -29.48
C LYS A 469 23.08 3.51 -28.48
N THR A 470 23.53 3.77 -27.25
CA THR A 470 23.55 2.81 -26.14
C THR A 470 22.91 3.46 -24.90
N PRO A 471 21.58 3.33 -24.73
CA PRO A 471 20.88 3.88 -23.56
C PRO A 471 21.39 3.28 -22.24
N ASN A 472 21.40 4.08 -21.17
CA ASN A 472 21.79 3.59 -19.84
C ASN A 472 20.83 2.51 -19.35
N LYS A 473 21.38 1.40 -18.83
CA LYS A 473 20.62 0.29 -18.23
C LYS A 473 20.48 0.43 -16.73
N GLU A 474 21.39 1.15 -16.09
CA GLU A 474 21.37 1.39 -14.65
C GLU A 474 20.77 2.76 -14.37
N PHE A 475 19.55 2.75 -13.83
CA PHE A 475 18.84 3.96 -13.44
C PHE A 475 17.85 3.65 -12.33
N CYS A 476 17.41 4.70 -11.63
CA CYS A 476 16.25 4.65 -10.76
C CYS A 476 15.17 5.60 -11.25
N ILE A 477 13.94 5.26 -10.92
CA ILE A 477 12.79 6.13 -11.11
C ILE A 477 12.44 6.77 -9.77
N VAL A 478 12.28 8.09 -9.78
CA VAL A 478 11.92 8.91 -8.61
C VAL A 478 10.69 9.72 -8.95
N TYR A 479 9.77 9.84 -8.00
CA TYR A 479 8.54 10.61 -8.15
C TYR A 479 8.62 11.86 -7.29
N ILE A 480 8.47 13.01 -7.92
CA ILE A 480 8.55 14.32 -7.30
C ILE A 480 7.16 14.96 -7.33
N ARG A 481 6.65 15.36 -6.17
CA ARG A 481 5.45 16.20 -6.08
C ARG A 481 5.85 17.65 -6.17
N THR A 482 5.07 18.43 -6.89
CA THR A 482 5.18 19.89 -6.97
C THR A 482 3.81 20.49 -7.29
N ALA A 483 3.73 21.81 -7.42
CA ALA A 483 2.52 22.48 -7.85
C ALA A 483 2.33 22.34 -9.37
N ASN A 484 1.09 22.25 -9.84
CA ASN A 484 0.77 22.17 -11.27
C ASN A 484 1.22 23.44 -12.02
N THR A 485 1.15 24.59 -11.33
CA THR A 485 1.67 25.88 -11.76
C THR A 485 3.17 25.85 -11.98
N VAL A 486 3.92 24.96 -11.30
CA VAL A 486 5.35 24.74 -11.54
C VAL A 486 5.56 23.83 -12.74
N VAL A 487 4.99 22.62 -12.75
CA VAL A 487 5.06 21.68 -13.90
C VAL A 487 3.67 21.23 -14.31
N PHE A 488 3.22 21.76 -15.44
CA PHE A 488 1.85 21.64 -15.91
C PHE A 488 1.59 20.29 -16.61
N ASP A 489 2.43 19.93 -17.58
CA ASP A 489 2.24 18.75 -18.42
C ASP A 489 3.56 18.04 -18.78
N ASN A 490 3.45 17.03 -19.66
CA ASN A 490 4.60 16.24 -20.12
C ASN A 490 5.65 17.06 -20.85
N VAL A 491 5.26 18.12 -21.57
CA VAL A 491 6.20 18.97 -22.30
C VAL A 491 7.11 19.69 -21.32
N GLU A 492 6.55 20.25 -20.25
CA GLU A 492 7.31 20.89 -19.19
C GLU A 492 8.13 19.88 -18.38
N ALA A 493 7.55 18.73 -18.02
CA ALA A 493 8.25 17.69 -17.28
C ALA A 493 9.51 17.21 -18.00
N GLN A 494 9.43 16.90 -19.30
CA GLN A 494 10.58 16.46 -20.11
C GLN A 494 11.70 17.49 -20.19
N ARG A 495 11.36 18.78 -20.05
CA ARG A 495 12.30 19.90 -20.08
C ARG A 495 12.60 20.45 -18.69
N SER A 496 12.28 19.69 -17.65
CA SER A 496 12.56 20.03 -16.25
C SER A 496 13.81 19.32 -15.73
N VAL A 497 14.57 20.03 -14.91
CA VAL A 497 15.71 19.49 -14.14
C VAL A 497 15.43 19.69 -12.67
N MET A 498 15.55 18.62 -11.88
CA MET A 498 15.38 18.66 -10.44
C MET A 498 16.76 18.61 -9.77
N THR A 499 17.10 19.63 -8.99
CA THR A 499 18.38 19.71 -8.29
C THR A 499 18.19 19.46 -6.79
N PHE A 500 18.85 18.42 -6.29
CA PHE A 500 18.90 18.06 -4.87
C PHE A 500 20.25 18.48 -4.29
N GLU A 501 20.22 19.28 -3.23
CA GLU A 501 21.41 19.57 -2.42
C GLU A 501 21.31 18.78 -1.13
N THR A 502 22.02 17.66 -1.04
CA THR A 502 21.93 16.77 0.12
C THR A 502 23.25 16.76 0.88
N GLY A 503 23.44 17.77 1.73
CA GLY A 503 24.61 17.94 2.59
C GLY A 503 25.92 17.46 1.95
N SER A 504 26.42 16.31 2.41
CA SER A 504 27.71 15.71 2.05
C SER A 504 27.94 15.33 0.58
N PHE A 505 26.90 15.28 -0.27
CA PHE A 505 27.07 14.80 -1.65
C PHE A 505 27.04 15.89 -2.73
N GLY A 506 26.87 17.15 -2.32
CA GLY A 506 26.76 18.27 -3.27
C GLY A 506 25.43 18.26 -4.05
N GLY A 507 25.38 19.05 -5.12
CA GLY A 507 24.19 19.18 -5.97
C GLY A 507 24.05 18.03 -6.96
N HIS A 508 22.93 17.31 -6.90
CA HIS A 508 22.58 16.25 -7.84
C HIS A 508 21.42 16.68 -8.73
N ASN A 509 21.61 16.52 -10.05
CA ASN A 509 20.56 16.77 -11.02
C ASN A 509 19.87 15.47 -11.43
N MET A 510 18.55 15.53 -11.52
CA MET A 510 17.70 14.51 -12.14
C MET A 510 16.94 15.14 -13.30
N ASN A 511 16.58 14.32 -14.29
CA ASN A 511 15.79 14.78 -15.44
C ASN A 511 14.35 14.35 -15.27
N GLY A 512 13.41 15.25 -15.56
CA GLY A 512 12.00 14.91 -15.67
C GLY A 512 11.75 14.08 -16.93
N VAL A 513 10.79 13.16 -16.84
CA VAL A 513 10.40 12.25 -17.92
C VAL A 513 8.97 12.54 -18.36
N ARG A 514 8.03 12.60 -17.41
CA ARG A 514 6.61 12.87 -17.68
C ARG A 514 5.87 13.24 -16.40
N VAL A 515 4.70 13.85 -16.55
CA VAL A 515 3.69 13.98 -15.50
C VAL A 515 2.93 12.65 -15.42
N ILE A 516 2.81 12.11 -14.21
CA ILE A 516 2.11 10.85 -13.92
C ILE A 516 0.66 11.13 -13.57
N SER A 517 0.44 12.16 -12.75
CA SER A 517 -0.86 12.62 -12.32
C SER A 517 -0.77 14.09 -11.97
N ASN A 518 -1.81 14.84 -12.26
CA ASN A 518 -1.91 16.25 -11.92
C ASN A 518 -3.37 16.64 -11.69
N ASN A 519 -3.58 17.74 -10.98
CA ASN A 519 -4.88 18.35 -10.79
C ASN A 519 -4.71 19.87 -10.86
N ILE A 520 -5.42 20.51 -11.79
CA ILE A 520 -5.32 21.95 -12.03
C ILE A 520 -6.05 22.73 -10.92
N ASP A 521 -7.21 22.24 -10.49
CA ASP A 521 -8.08 22.91 -9.51
C ASP A 521 -7.43 23.01 -8.12
N GLN A 522 -6.63 22.01 -7.78
CA GLN A 522 -5.92 21.93 -6.49
C GLN A 522 -4.44 22.27 -6.62
N ASP A 523 -4.03 22.61 -7.83
CA ASP A 523 -2.68 23.01 -8.19
C ASP A 523 -1.58 22.06 -7.66
N TRP A 524 -1.68 20.78 -8.03
CA TRP A 524 -0.61 19.80 -7.80
C TRP A 524 -0.28 18.96 -9.04
N SER A 525 0.96 18.47 -9.07
CA SER A 525 1.52 17.63 -10.12
C SER A 525 2.52 16.63 -9.54
N ILE A 526 2.50 15.40 -10.04
CA ILE A 526 3.46 14.34 -9.73
C ILE A 526 4.27 14.03 -10.99
N ILE A 527 5.57 14.23 -10.90
CA ILE A 527 6.49 14.11 -12.02
C ILE A 527 7.33 12.84 -11.83
N GLN A 528 7.35 11.98 -12.85
CA GLN A 528 8.32 10.91 -12.96
C GLN A 528 9.66 11.49 -13.40
N CYS A 529 10.70 11.16 -12.63
CA CYS A 529 12.05 11.63 -12.80
C CYS A 529 13.00 10.43 -12.85
N VAL A 530 14.17 10.61 -13.42
CA VAL A 530 15.20 9.56 -13.43
C VAL A 530 16.58 10.08 -13.03
N THR A 531 17.34 9.18 -12.40
CA THR A 531 18.75 9.35 -12.09
C THR A 531 19.52 8.09 -12.47
N HIS A 532 20.74 8.27 -12.97
CA HIS A 532 21.69 7.16 -13.20
C HIS A 532 22.57 6.88 -11.97
N LYS A 533 22.42 7.68 -10.90
CA LYS A 533 23.18 7.52 -9.64
C LYS A 533 22.37 6.67 -8.68
N VAL A 534 22.60 5.36 -8.70
CA VAL A 534 21.87 4.38 -7.89
C VAL A 534 22.03 4.64 -6.39
N GLU A 535 23.23 5.03 -5.98
CA GLU A 535 23.58 5.38 -4.61
C GLU A 535 22.74 6.54 -4.06
N LEU A 536 22.31 7.47 -4.93
CA LEU A 536 21.42 8.55 -4.55
C LEU A 536 20.02 8.01 -4.18
N CYS A 537 19.54 6.98 -4.87
CA CYS A 537 18.25 6.35 -4.59
C CYS A 537 18.28 5.60 -3.26
N GLN A 538 19.38 4.89 -2.97
CA GLN A 538 19.59 4.25 -1.68
C GLN A 538 19.62 5.27 -0.54
N LYS A 539 20.27 6.42 -0.77
CA LYS A 539 20.25 7.54 0.18
C LYS A 539 18.85 8.10 0.40
N PHE A 540 18.05 8.26 -0.65
CA PHE A 540 16.65 8.70 -0.50
C PHE A 540 15.82 7.73 0.35
N ASN A 541 16.02 6.41 0.21
CA ASN A 541 15.38 5.42 1.08
C ASN A 541 15.77 5.63 2.55
N SER A 542 17.07 5.75 2.83
CA SER A 542 17.58 6.01 4.18
C SER A 542 17.02 7.31 4.78
N LEU A 543 16.93 8.38 3.99
CA LEU A 543 16.38 9.66 4.43
C LEU A 543 14.89 9.54 4.75
N ARG A 544 14.12 8.81 3.94
CA ARG A 544 12.69 8.57 4.20
C ARG A 544 12.45 7.74 5.46
N GLU A 545 13.23 6.70 5.68
CA GLU A 545 13.17 5.91 6.92
C GLU A 545 13.48 6.76 8.16
N SER A 546 14.51 7.61 8.06
CA SER A 546 14.89 8.54 9.13
C SER A 546 13.78 9.57 9.39
N LEU A 547 13.23 10.12 8.31
CA LEU A 547 12.13 11.08 8.37
C LEU A 547 10.89 10.46 9.04
N HIS A 548 10.52 9.23 8.68
CA HIS A 548 9.41 8.50 9.29
C HIS A 548 9.60 8.28 10.80
N LYS A 549 10.82 7.92 11.23
CA LYS A 549 11.15 7.79 12.67
C LYS A 549 11.00 9.12 13.41
N LEU A 550 11.51 10.22 12.84
CA LEU A 550 11.43 11.56 13.43
C LEU A 550 9.98 12.05 13.51
N ASP A 551 9.18 11.84 12.47
CA ASP A 551 7.76 12.19 12.45
C ASP A 551 6.97 11.48 13.55
N LYS A 552 7.24 10.19 13.77
CA LYS A 552 6.61 9.46 14.88
C LYS A 552 6.93 10.09 16.24
N ILE A 553 8.19 10.46 16.48
CA ILE A 553 8.63 11.12 17.72
C ILE A 553 7.94 12.47 17.88
N ILE A 554 7.96 13.29 16.82
CA ILE A 554 7.36 14.61 16.78
C ILE A 554 5.85 14.53 17.02
N ARG A 555 5.15 13.61 16.36
CA ARG A 555 3.70 13.43 16.55
C ARG A 555 3.38 13.05 17.98
N LEU A 556 4.06 12.04 18.55
CA LEU A 556 3.83 11.65 19.94
C LEU A 556 4.01 12.83 20.91
N LYS A 557 4.92 13.75 20.59
CA LYS A 557 5.20 14.93 21.40
C LYS A 557 4.22 16.10 21.17
N TYR A 558 3.72 16.27 19.95
CA TYR A 558 2.98 17.46 19.53
C TYR A 558 1.54 17.18 19.05
N ASN A 559 0.98 15.97 19.24
CA ASN A 559 -0.36 15.58 18.79
C ASN A 559 -1.52 16.12 19.67
N ASN A 560 -1.46 17.40 20.05
CA ASN A 560 -2.57 18.08 20.72
C ASN A 560 -3.03 19.30 19.89
N GLU A 561 -4.28 19.72 20.07
CA GLU A 561 -4.90 20.81 19.30
C GLU A 561 -4.27 22.19 19.55
N GLU A 562 -3.40 22.33 20.56
CA GLU A 562 -2.73 23.59 20.88
C GLU A 562 -1.55 23.89 19.94
N HIS A 563 -1.01 22.87 19.28
CA HIS A 563 0.14 23.02 18.40
C HIS A 563 -0.28 23.39 16.98
N LYS A 564 0.05 24.63 16.59
CA LYS A 564 -0.31 25.20 15.29
C LYS A 564 0.86 25.46 14.35
N LEU A 565 2.08 25.00 14.68
CA LEU A 565 3.25 25.34 13.86
C LEU A 565 3.13 24.80 12.44
N SER A 566 3.26 25.70 11.48
CA SER A 566 3.38 25.38 10.07
C SER A 566 4.77 25.71 9.57
N ILE A 567 5.41 24.73 8.96
CA ILE A 567 6.78 24.77 8.48
C ILE A 567 6.76 24.63 6.97
N VAL A 568 7.42 25.52 6.24
CA VAL A 568 7.61 25.40 4.79
C VAL A 568 9.09 25.29 4.50
N VAL A 569 9.48 24.21 3.81
CA VAL A 569 10.88 24.00 3.39
C VAL A 569 10.94 24.14 1.87
N SER A 570 11.54 25.20 1.37
CA SER A 570 11.50 25.55 -0.05
C SER A 570 12.87 25.85 -0.66
N HIS A 571 12.94 25.85 -2.00
CA HIS A 571 14.11 26.30 -2.74
C HIS A 571 13.76 27.50 -3.65
N PRO A 572 13.43 28.65 -3.05
CA PRO A 572 12.82 29.75 -3.77
C PRO A 572 13.76 30.37 -4.80
N HIS A 573 13.23 30.69 -5.98
CA HIS A 573 13.89 31.52 -7.01
C HIS A 573 15.27 30.99 -7.47
N GLY A 574 15.56 29.70 -7.34
CA GLY A 574 16.84 29.13 -7.74
C GLY A 574 18.02 29.63 -6.88
N CYS A 575 17.76 29.98 -5.62
CA CYS A 575 18.80 30.37 -4.67
C CYS A 575 19.85 29.28 -4.47
N LYS A 576 20.98 29.65 -3.88
CA LYS A 576 22.06 28.69 -3.58
C LYS A 576 21.74 27.75 -2.41
N ASP A 577 20.84 28.15 -1.52
CA ASP A 577 20.51 27.35 -0.35
C ASP A 577 19.00 27.18 -0.24
N LYS A 578 18.58 26.00 0.23
CA LYS A 578 17.23 25.74 0.72
C LYS A 578 16.92 26.64 1.90
N GLN A 579 15.66 27.07 1.96
CA GLN A 579 15.15 27.97 2.96
C GLN A 579 14.06 27.28 3.76
N VAL A 580 13.97 27.58 5.05
CA VAL A 580 12.83 27.25 5.89
C VAL A 580 12.15 28.53 6.36
N THR A 581 10.83 28.50 6.44
CA THR A 581 10.01 29.54 7.07
C THR A 581 9.06 28.91 8.08
N PHE A 582 8.70 29.68 9.09
CA PHE A 582 7.81 29.28 10.18
C PHE A 582 6.60 30.20 10.25
N GLY A 583 5.46 29.64 10.64
CA GLY A 583 4.21 30.37 10.90
C GLY A 583 3.25 29.51 11.69
N GLU A 584 1.97 29.83 11.62
CA GLU A 584 0.92 29.01 12.21
C GLU A 584 -0.15 28.64 11.18
N PHE A 585 -0.66 27.41 11.23
CA PHE A 585 -1.86 27.05 10.48
C PHE A 585 -3.09 27.57 11.22
N THR A 586 -3.99 28.17 10.45
CA THR A 586 -5.14 28.94 10.96
C THR A 586 -6.45 28.21 10.79
N GLY A 587 -6.50 27.21 9.90
CA GLY A 587 -7.72 26.45 9.64
C GLY A 587 -7.45 25.25 8.75
N LYS A 588 -8.33 24.26 8.90
CA LYS A 588 -8.38 23.01 8.15
C LYS A 588 -9.78 22.91 7.55
N GLN A 589 -9.84 22.73 6.24
CA GLN A 589 -11.07 22.59 5.49
C GLN A 589 -11.05 21.27 4.75
N TRP A 590 -12.14 20.52 4.89
CA TRP A 590 -12.38 19.32 4.09
C TRP A 590 -13.09 19.74 2.82
N GLY A 591 -12.50 19.43 1.67
CA GLY A 591 -13.18 19.58 0.39
C GLY A 591 -13.99 18.33 0.08
N GLU A 592 -15.20 18.51 -0.42
CA GLU A 592 -15.93 17.45 -1.11
C GLU A 592 -15.20 17.18 -2.44
N CYS A 593 -14.66 15.98 -2.60
CA CYS A 593 -14.36 15.41 -3.91
C CYS A 593 -15.30 14.23 -4.10
N ASN A 594 -15.49 13.81 -5.35
CA ASN A 594 -16.24 12.60 -5.73
C ASN A 594 -15.98 11.44 -4.74
N GLU A 595 -17.00 10.59 -4.51
CA GLU A 595 -17.23 9.65 -3.38
C GLU A 595 -16.02 8.89 -2.77
N ASP A 596 -14.86 8.85 -3.43
CA ASP A 596 -13.67 8.10 -3.05
C ASP A 596 -12.43 8.95 -2.68
N ILE A 597 -12.45 10.28 -2.82
CA ILE A 597 -11.29 11.16 -2.57
C ILE A 597 -11.62 12.21 -1.51
N TYR A 598 -10.91 12.20 -0.38
CA TYR A 598 -11.00 13.26 0.59
C TYR A 598 -9.94 14.32 0.31
N LEU A 599 -10.35 15.59 0.26
CA LEU A 599 -9.45 16.72 0.10
C LEU A 599 -9.27 17.41 1.43
N GLU A 600 -8.02 17.65 1.78
CA GLU A 600 -7.69 18.39 2.98
C GLU A 600 -6.89 19.63 2.60
N ASN A 601 -7.48 20.79 2.87
CA ASN A 601 -6.88 22.09 2.62
C ASN A 601 -6.54 22.74 3.96
N TYR A 602 -5.28 23.15 4.10
CA TYR A 602 -4.88 23.98 5.23
C TYR A 602 -4.67 25.42 4.79
N THR A 603 -5.06 26.34 5.68
CA THR A 603 -4.69 27.75 5.61
C THR A 603 -3.61 28.04 6.65
N TYR A 604 -2.62 28.85 6.31
CA TYR A 604 -1.50 29.15 7.21
C TYR A 604 -0.86 30.51 6.93
N SER A 605 -0.20 31.05 7.96
CA SER A 605 0.50 32.34 7.95
C SER A 605 1.99 32.25 7.63
N THR A 606 2.53 31.04 7.42
CA THR A 606 3.96 30.82 7.12
C THR A 606 4.36 31.55 5.84
N PRO A 607 5.41 32.41 5.86
CA PRO A 607 5.85 33.14 4.68
C PRO A 607 6.21 32.22 3.52
N THR A 608 5.71 32.54 2.32
CA THR A 608 6.00 31.83 1.07
C THR A 608 6.05 32.81 -0.10
N CYS A 609 6.75 32.47 -1.17
CA CYS A 609 6.73 33.22 -2.43
C CYS A 609 6.43 32.30 -3.62
N SER A 610 6.35 32.84 -4.84
CA SER A 610 6.17 32.02 -6.05
C SER A 610 7.29 31.00 -6.25
N GLY A 611 8.51 31.27 -5.76
CA GLY A 611 9.59 30.28 -5.74
C GLY A 611 9.35 29.12 -4.77
N SER A 612 8.47 29.30 -3.78
CA SER A 612 8.07 28.26 -2.83
C SER A 612 6.92 27.40 -3.35
N SER A 613 6.33 27.67 -4.52
CA SER A 613 5.29 26.82 -5.09
C SER A 613 5.80 25.38 -5.26
N GLY A 614 4.99 24.41 -4.85
CA GLY A 614 5.34 23.00 -4.79
C GLY A 614 6.18 22.57 -3.59
N ALA A 615 6.54 23.49 -2.69
CA ALA A 615 7.28 23.16 -1.47
C ALA A 615 6.44 22.33 -0.49
N PRO A 616 7.05 21.38 0.23
CA PRO A 616 6.39 20.68 1.32
C PRO A 616 6.01 21.67 2.44
N VAL A 617 4.76 21.56 2.87
CA VAL A 617 4.17 22.26 4.01
C VAL A 617 3.87 21.22 5.07
N VAL A 618 4.50 21.39 6.24
CA VAL A 618 4.36 20.49 7.39
C VAL A 618 3.57 21.20 8.47
N MET A 619 2.45 20.61 8.87
CA MET A 619 1.66 21.03 10.03
C MET A 619 2.09 20.19 11.23
N LEU A 620 2.91 20.76 12.11
CA LEU A 620 3.47 20.05 13.24
C LEU A 620 2.36 19.72 14.25
N GLY A 621 2.14 18.43 14.51
CA GLY A 621 1.15 17.97 15.49
C GLY A 621 -0.20 17.59 14.90
N GLU A 622 -0.53 18.04 13.68
CA GLU A 622 -1.73 17.59 12.99
C GLU A 622 -1.49 16.17 12.45
N GLY A 623 -2.30 15.24 12.96
CA GLY A 623 -2.37 13.89 12.45
C GLY A 623 -2.86 13.89 11.00
N VAL A 624 -1.96 14.02 10.01
CA VAL A 624 -2.39 13.87 8.60
C VAL A 624 -3.12 12.53 8.48
N PRO A 625 -4.36 12.48 7.94
CA PRO A 625 -5.18 11.29 7.88
C PRO A 625 -4.40 10.15 7.21
N ARG A 626 -4.25 9.03 7.93
CA ARG A 626 -3.50 7.87 7.45
C ARG A 626 -4.26 7.21 6.32
N ILE A 627 -3.77 7.35 5.09
CA ILE A 627 -4.24 6.48 4.01
C ILE A 627 -3.24 5.37 3.76
N ASN A 628 -1.94 5.62 3.98
CA ASN A 628 -0.84 4.65 3.98
C ASN A 628 0.28 5.12 4.93
N GLU A 629 0.70 4.34 5.93
CA GLU A 629 1.73 4.70 6.96
C GLU A 629 3.14 5.01 6.39
N HIS A 630 3.31 5.01 5.06
CA HIS A 630 4.61 5.11 4.35
C HIS A 630 4.92 6.47 3.74
N TYR A 631 3.98 7.40 3.89
CA TYR A 631 4.11 8.73 3.32
C TYR A 631 3.99 9.75 4.44
N ILE A 632 5.08 10.48 4.69
CA ILE A 632 4.90 11.81 5.26
C ILE A 632 4.25 12.63 4.17
N THR A 633 2.94 12.72 4.29
CA THR A 633 2.07 13.48 3.42
C THR A 633 2.26 14.94 3.76
N CYS A 634 3.33 15.52 3.20
CA CYS A 634 3.46 16.96 3.14
C CYS A 634 2.40 17.47 2.17
N HIS A 635 1.61 18.44 2.61
CA HIS A 635 0.83 19.24 1.66
C HIS A 635 1.84 20.01 0.80
N ILE A 636 1.43 20.42 -0.39
CA ILE A 636 2.26 21.32 -1.19
C ILE A 636 1.69 22.73 -1.16
N HIS A 637 2.57 23.72 -1.10
CA HIS A 637 2.15 25.10 -1.28
C HIS A 637 1.71 25.32 -2.73
N SER A 638 0.43 25.67 -2.91
CA SER A 638 -0.22 25.70 -4.22
C SER A 638 -0.91 27.04 -4.52
N ASP A 639 -1.18 27.89 -3.53
CA ASP A 639 -1.64 29.26 -3.81
C ASP A 639 -1.35 30.22 -2.66
N ALA A 640 -1.21 31.49 -3.03
CA ALA A 640 -1.27 32.62 -2.13
C ALA A 640 -2.55 33.38 -2.47
N LEU A 641 -3.62 33.16 -1.71
CA LEU A 641 -4.73 34.11 -1.72
C LEU A 641 -4.27 35.40 -1.02
N GLU A 642 -4.94 36.52 -1.31
CA GLU A 642 -4.51 37.86 -0.89
C GLU A 642 -4.17 37.96 0.61
N ASP A 643 -4.86 37.20 1.47
CA ASP A 643 -4.65 37.26 2.93
C ASP A 643 -4.01 36.00 3.57
N TYR A 644 -3.99 34.84 2.90
CA TYR A 644 -3.50 33.58 3.50
C TYR A 644 -2.88 32.63 2.46
N ASN A 645 -1.92 31.83 2.91
CA ASN A 645 -1.38 30.73 2.10
C ASN A 645 -2.27 29.50 2.22
N LYS A 646 -2.41 28.78 1.11
CA LYS A 646 -3.14 27.51 1.05
C LYS A 646 -2.21 26.36 0.66
N SER A 647 -2.56 25.18 1.14
CA SER A 647 -1.94 23.94 0.70
C SER A 647 -3.00 22.88 0.55
N GLY A 648 -3.05 22.24 -0.61
CA GLY A 648 -3.95 21.14 -0.89
C GLY A 648 -3.28 19.79 -0.70
N TYR A 649 -4.06 18.82 -0.25
CA TYR A 649 -3.72 17.41 -0.24
C TYR A 649 -4.84 16.59 -0.86
N VAL A 650 -4.43 15.61 -1.67
CA VAL A 650 -5.29 14.59 -2.24
C VAL A 650 -4.90 13.27 -1.64
N ILE A 651 -5.92 12.64 -1.11
CA ILE A 651 -5.95 11.25 -0.76
C ILE A 651 -6.20 10.48 -2.05
N ASP A 652 -5.14 10.22 -2.82
CA ASP A 652 -5.28 9.40 -4.02
C ASP A 652 -5.09 7.94 -3.62
N SER A 653 -6.13 7.14 -3.79
CA SER A 653 -6.11 5.69 -3.54
C SER A 653 -5.36 4.92 -4.64
N LEU A 654 -4.96 5.59 -5.72
CA LEU A 654 -4.27 5.00 -6.89
C LEU A 654 -2.73 5.00 -6.78
N LEU A 655 -2.15 5.60 -5.72
CA LEU A 655 -0.73 5.52 -5.36
C LEU A 655 -0.52 4.58 -4.17
#